data_AF-A0A8C6SPD1-F1
#
_entry.id   AF-A0A8C6SPD1-F1
#
_cell.length_a   1.000
_cell.length_b   1.000
_cell.length_c   1.000
_cell.angle_alpha   90.00
_cell.angle_beta   90.00
_cell.angle_gamma   90.00
#
_symmetry.space_group_name_H-M   'P 1'
#
loop_
_entity.id
_entity.type
_entity.pdbx_description
1 polymer ?
#
loop_
_entity_poly.entity_id
_entity_poly.type
_entity_poly.pdbx_seq_one_letter_code
_entity_poly.pdbx_strand_id
1 'polypeptide(L)'
;YQQAACYSQDRKQLAHQLCQTGVSNPSTEALSGALDFYGQRPRRQGHQSIDPPDAEKEKTGILALQIKESCVPHSELIIALLSNAVAQFKKYKCPRMKSHLMVQMGEEYYHAKDYTKALKLLDYVMCDYRTERWWALLTAILTTALRCAYLMASVKDYIIYCMELLGRASTLKEEQKLRIENNLTKVLMNEVPEAELECDPSSASAAKSLWNDRMALAGSNEFTIEVQDYIPFIQCKAKFQSPSFHVDQPIQLKVFLKADGPNPVSFSKLAVSLSNQEYNQWCVVESSGQNTMSLVPGKTKCYSFSFVAKTEDVGKKIEVSVFELLLGSDRGRCVFLTWRGAGGDIASTHEALLASRSSRRWGRNINTNQEQEWDTITIQHSTMIISRVPRISVQLSHLPPALNNEMYCLNVTIRTQEKGVARDFKLTAGLKPGQDANLSQTTHVTLDGSTICDDTAASLIPDIPLGDLNPNEKLDKSVFVRCSTTGPRVFLFHVAYCIDTTVEGKQIVCKCHEDETVTIETVIPFDVSVKFVSTKLEPLERVSIDIPFLLMTDVLSSSPWPIMLASSSLELISLTSTTPDMKSQLEQTVLETGERASECFCLCCPPLTNNNNAVATGQYCISWQSSPSDSPLIQTTVTLPHILLESVPLYIHADLPSFGRVRESLPVRYHIENRTSLVQEVEMAVEPSDAFMFSGLKQPQGRQLDDASITAA
;
A
#
# COMPACT_ATOMS: atom_id res chain seq x y z
N TYR A 1 41.83 -23.22 33.82
CA TYR A 1 42.15 -21.80 33.52
C TYR A 1 41.43 -20.84 34.46
N GLN A 2 40.10 -20.79 34.49
CA GLN A 2 39.34 -19.90 35.39
C GLN A 2 39.77 -20.04 36.86
N GLN A 3 39.77 -21.25 37.42
CA GLN A 3 40.18 -21.49 38.81
C GLN A 3 41.65 -21.07 39.09
N ALA A 4 42.54 -21.22 38.10
CA ALA A 4 43.92 -20.75 38.22
C ALA A 4 44.02 -19.21 38.22
N ALA A 5 43.14 -18.53 37.47
CA ALA A 5 43.02 -17.08 37.51
C ALA A 5 42.51 -16.62 38.89
N CYS A 6 41.51 -17.29 39.48
CA CYS A 6 41.03 -17.01 40.84
C CYS A 6 42.16 -17.14 41.87
N TYR A 7 42.94 -18.22 41.87
CA TYR A 7 44.07 -18.36 42.79
C TYR A 7 45.15 -17.28 42.56
N SER A 8 45.31 -16.81 41.33
CA SER A 8 46.24 -15.72 41.00
C SER A 8 45.72 -14.35 41.49
N GLN A 9 44.40 -14.14 41.49
CA GLN A 9 43.76 -12.97 42.10
C GLN A 9 43.91 -12.99 43.63
N ASP A 10 43.69 -14.14 44.28
CA ASP A 10 43.93 -14.29 45.72
C ASP A 10 45.40 -14.01 46.08
N ARG A 11 46.33 -14.52 45.27
CA ARG A 11 47.77 -14.23 45.41
C ARG A 11 48.05 -12.73 45.32
N LYS A 12 47.45 -12.03 44.36
CA LYS A 12 47.58 -10.57 44.18
C LYS A 12 47.05 -9.81 45.41
N GLN A 13 45.87 -10.18 45.91
CA GLN A 13 45.28 -9.53 47.09
C GLN A 13 46.13 -9.73 48.35
N LEU A 14 46.59 -10.97 48.59
CA LEU A 14 47.47 -11.28 49.71
C LEU A 14 48.82 -10.57 49.59
N ALA A 15 49.40 -10.50 48.38
CA ALA A 15 50.62 -9.75 48.14
C ALA A 15 50.44 -8.26 48.49
N HIS A 16 49.34 -7.63 48.05
CA HIS A 16 49.04 -6.24 48.40
C HIS A 16 48.86 -6.02 49.91
N GLN A 17 48.19 -6.92 50.62
CA GLN A 17 48.03 -6.82 52.08
C GLN A 17 49.36 -6.96 52.82
N LEU A 18 50.21 -7.89 52.39
CA LEU A 18 51.47 -8.20 53.06
C LEU A 18 52.59 -7.18 52.75
N CYS A 19 52.57 -6.56 51.58
CA CYS A 19 53.65 -5.67 51.11
C CYS A 19 53.40 -4.17 51.40
N GLN A 20 52.29 -3.80 52.06
CA GLN A 20 51.96 -2.39 52.41
C GLN A 20 52.81 -1.81 53.54
N THR A 21 53.61 -2.63 54.23
CA THR A 21 54.52 -2.13 55.27
C THR A 21 55.79 -1.60 54.61
N GLY A 22 55.99 -0.28 54.68
CA GLY A 22 57.20 0.37 54.16
C GLY A 22 58.44 -0.18 54.85
N VAL A 23 59.28 -0.90 54.12
CA VAL A 23 60.51 -1.50 54.66
C VAL A 23 61.67 -1.31 53.69
N SER A 24 62.78 -0.83 54.25
CA SER A 24 64.08 -0.66 53.61
C SER A 24 64.66 -1.98 53.08
N ASN A 25 65.32 -1.92 51.92
CA ASN A 25 65.95 -3.06 51.24
C ASN A 25 66.87 -3.87 52.17
N PRO A 26 66.54 -5.13 52.51
CA PRO A 26 67.49 -6.06 53.09
C PRO A 26 68.40 -6.67 52.01
N SER A 27 69.60 -7.10 52.40
CA SER A 27 70.57 -7.71 51.49
C SER A 27 70.06 -9.01 50.85
N THR A 28 70.33 -9.19 49.55
CA THR A 28 69.87 -10.32 48.71
C THR A 28 70.49 -11.68 49.09
N GLU A 29 71.47 -11.68 50.01
CA GLU A 29 72.14 -12.88 50.51
C GLU A 29 71.18 -13.85 51.23
N ALA A 30 70.08 -13.35 51.81
CA ALA A 30 69.10 -14.18 52.52
C ALA A 30 68.27 -15.12 51.62
N LEU A 31 68.36 -14.97 50.28
CA LEU A 31 67.59 -15.74 49.29
C LEU A 31 68.41 -16.78 48.51
N SER A 32 69.73 -16.87 48.73
CA SER A 32 70.63 -17.77 47.98
C SER A 32 71.08 -18.96 48.83
N GLY A 33 70.95 -20.17 48.27
CA GLY A 33 71.40 -21.44 48.88
C GLY A 33 70.96 -22.65 48.07
N ALA A 34 71.76 -23.71 48.04
CA ALA A 34 71.38 -24.99 47.43
C ALA A 34 70.30 -25.65 48.29
N LEU A 35 69.17 -26.03 47.69
CA LEU A 35 68.05 -26.65 48.41
C LEU A 35 68.17 -28.17 48.38
N ASP A 36 68.09 -28.80 49.55
CA ASP A 36 68.10 -30.26 49.68
C ASP A 36 66.71 -30.85 49.35
N PHE A 37 65.63 -30.06 49.57
CA PHE A 37 64.25 -30.46 49.29
C PHE A 37 63.42 -29.36 48.60
N TYR A 38 62.49 -29.76 47.74
CA TYR A 38 61.54 -28.85 47.11
C TYR A 38 60.60 -28.23 48.16
N GLY A 39 60.47 -26.90 48.15
CA GLY A 39 59.67 -26.16 49.14
C GLY A 39 60.39 -25.79 50.44
N GLN A 40 61.66 -26.21 50.61
CA GLN A 40 62.49 -25.79 51.74
C GLN A 40 62.90 -24.31 51.59
N ARG A 41 62.87 -23.55 52.67
CA ARG A 41 63.36 -22.16 52.70
C ARG A 41 64.90 -22.19 52.69
N PRO A 42 65.60 -21.46 51.80
CA PRO A 42 67.08 -21.50 51.69
C PRO A 42 67.81 -21.30 53.03
N ARG A 43 67.28 -20.42 53.89
CA ARG A 43 67.80 -20.10 55.23
C ARG A 43 67.49 -21.15 56.33
N ARG A 44 66.79 -22.24 56.01
CA ARG A 44 66.48 -23.36 56.93
C ARG A 44 67.21 -24.65 56.54
N GLN A 45 68.33 -24.55 55.82
CA GLN A 45 69.12 -25.71 55.44
C GLN A 45 69.64 -26.47 56.68
N GLY A 46 69.59 -27.80 56.65
CA GLY A 46 70.04 -28.67 57.76
C GLY A 46 69.15 -28.72 59.01
N HIS A 47 68.00 -28.04 59.05
CA HIS A 47 67.12 -27.98 60.23
C HIS A 47 65.70 -28.48 59.89
N GLN A 48 65.26 -29.55 60.57
CA GLN A 48 63.92 -30.16 60.41
C GLN A 48 62.91 -29.70 61.46
N SER A 49 63.29 -28.83 62.39
CA SER A 49 62.39 -28.29 63.42
C SER A 49 61.41 -27.27 62.84
N ILE A 50 60.22 -27.19 63.44
CA ILE A 50 59.20 -26.16 63.14
C ILE A 50 59.73 -24.77 63.51
N ASP A 51 60.48 -24.68 64.60
CA ASP A 51 61.03 -23.41 65.11
C ASP A 51 62.19 -22.92 64.25
N PRO A 52 62.22 -21.62 63.89
CA PRO A 52 63.29 -21.07 63.07
C PRO A 52 64.62 -21.09 63.83
N PRO A 53 65.73 -21.55 63.22
CA PRO A 53 67.05 -21.56 63.86
C PRO A 53 67.59 -20.14 64.15
N ASP A 54 67.15 -19.15 63.36
CA ASP A 54 67.49 -17.73 63.54
C ASP A 54 66.25 -16.89 63.17
N ALA A 55 65.62 -16.28 64.18
CA ALA A 55 64.40 -15.49 64.00
C ALA A 55 64.65 -14.20 63.18
N GLU A 56 65.84 -13.63 63.23
CA GLU A 56 66.17 -12.40 62.49
C GLU A 56 66.41 -12.68 61.01
N LYS A 57 67.17 -13.73 60.67
CA LYS A 57 67.29 -14.20 59.28
C LYS A 57 65.95 -14.68 58.71
N GLU A 58 65.12 -15.30 59.56
CA GLU A 58 63.76 -15.69 59.21
C GLU A 58 62.83 -14.48 58.97
N LYS A 59 63.07 -13.34 59.63
CA LYS A 59 62.36 -12.09 59.33
C LYS A 59 62.87 -11.44 58.04
N THR A 60 64.19 -11.31 57.90
CA THR A 60 64.85 -10.67 56.74
C THR A 60 64.53 -11.36 55.41
N GLY A 61 64.55 -12.70 55.37
CA GLY A 61 64.16 -13.40 54.14
C GLY A 61 62.64 -13.41 53.85
N ILE A 62 61.76 -13.19 54.85
CA ILE A 62 60.31 -12.99 54.58
C ILE A 62 60.12 -11.65 53.91
N LEU A 63 60.77 -10.61 54.45
CA LEU A 63 60.79 -9.28 53.86
C LEU A 63 61.34 -9.30 52.43
N ALA A 64 62.44 -10.02 52.18
CA ALA A 64 63.00 -10.16 50.85
C ALA A 64 62.06 -10.89 49.88
N LEU A 65 61.33 -11.91 50.33
CA LEU A 65 60.30 -12.60 49.54
C LEU A 65 59.08 -11.70 49.27
N GLN A 66 58.64 -10.91 50.25
CA GLN A 66 57.56 -9.94 50.09
C GLN A 66 57.94 -8.86 49.07
N ILE A 67 59.17 -8.33 49.13
CA ILE A 67 59.67 -7.37 48.13
C ILE A 67 59.72 -8.03 46.75
N LYS A 68 60.26 -9.25 46.63
CA LYS A 68 60.30 -9.97 45.36
C LYS A 68 58.89 -10.22 44.79
N GLU A 69 57.93 -10.53 45.66
CA GLU A 69 56.53 -10.71 45.30
C GLU A 69 55.89 -9.40 44.83
N SER A 70 56.23 -8.25 45.44
CA SER A 70 55.74 -6.93 45.01
C SER A 70 56.19 -6.53 43.60
N CYS A 71 57.28 -7.12 43.09
CA CYS A 71 57.78 -6.90 41.74
C CYS A 71 57.15 -7.82 40.68
N VAL A 72 56.27 -8.75 41.08
CA VAL A 72 55.59 -9.66 40.14
C VAL A 72 54.46 -8.92 39.44
N PRO A 73 54.34 -8.97 38.09
CA PRO A 73 53.22 -8.37 37.37
C PRO A 73 51.98 -9.27 37.48
N HIS A 74 51.32 -9.30 38.64
CA HIS A 74 50.17 -10.19 38.89
C HIS A 74 49.04 -10.01 37.87
N SER A 75 48.72 -8.76 37.50
CA SER A 75 47.63 -8.47 36.55
C SER A 75 47.86 -9.12 35.18
N GLU A 76 49.09 -9.13 34.66
CA GLU A 76 49.42 -9.74 33.35
C GLU A 76 49.25 -11.26 33.37
N LEU A 77 49.68 -11.91 34.46
CA LEU A 77 49.50 -13.35 34.65
C LEU A 77 48.02 -13.73 34.72
N ILE A 78 47.21 -12.94 35.43
CA ILE A 78 45.76 -13.15 35.53
C ILE A 78 45.12 -12.96 34.16
N ILE A 79 45.45 -11.90 33.42
CA ILE A 79 44.94 -11.64 32.06
C ILE A 79 45.23 -12.83 31.12
N ALA A 80 46.44 -13.39 31.14
CA ALA A 80 46.79 -14.54 30.31
C ALA A 80 45.94 -15.78 30.63
N LEU A 81 45.69 -16.05 31.92
CA LEU A 81 44.83 -17.15 32.36
C LEU A 81 43.36 -16.93 32.02
N LEU A 82 42.86 -15.70 32.17
CA LEU A 82 41.49 -15.31 31.80
C LEU A 82 41.28 -15.39 30.29
N SER A 83 42.24 -14.93 29.48
CA SER A 83 42.19 -15.03 28.02
C SER A 83 42.05 -16.49 27.54
N ASN A 84 42.84 -17.40 28.13
CA ASN A 84 42.72 -18.84 27.87
C ASN A 84 41.36 -19.40 28.30
N ALA A 85 40.81 -18.95 29.44
CA ALA A 85 39.48 -19.35 29.89
C ALA A 85 38.38 -18.85 28.92
N VAL A 86 38.43 -17.59 28.50
CA VAL A 86 37.52 -16.98 27.52
C VAL A 86 37.52 -17.76 26.20
N ALA A 87 38.70 -18.18 25.72
CA ALA A 87 38.82 -18.99 24.49
C ALA A 87 38.08 -20.34 24.62
N GLN A 88 38.17 -21.01 25.78
CA GLN A 88 37.43 -22.24 26.04
C GLN A 88 35.91 -22.00 26.09
N PHE A 89 35.44 -21.00 26.85
CA PHE A 89 34.01 -20.70 26.93
C PHE A 89 33.41 -20.20 25.61
N LYS A 90 34.22 -19.56 24.76
CA LYS A 90 33.85 -19.24 23.36
C LYS A 90 33.65 -20.51 22.54
N LYS A 91 34.55 -21.51 22.66
CA LYS A 91 34.44 -22.81 21.97
C LYS A 91 33.19 -23.59 22.39
N TYR A 92 32.84 -23.57 23.67
CA TYR A 92 31.66 -24.27 24.21
C TYR A 92 30.36 -23.46 24.12
N LYS A 93 30.35 -22.28 23.46
CA LYS A 93 29.18 -21.42 23.27
C LYS A 93 28.48 -21.02 24.58
N CYS A 94 29.26 -20.62 25.59
CA CYS A 94 28.74 -20.11 26.87
C CYS A 94 28.89 -18.58 26.95
N PRO A 95 27.94 -17.79 26.38
CA PRO A 95 28.09 -16.34 26.24
C PRO A 95 28.19 -15.60 27.59
N ARG A 96 27.35 -15.94 28.58
CA ARG A 96 27.37 -15.26 29.88
C ARG A 96 28.67 -15.45 30.65
N MET A 97 29.20 -16.68 30.66
CA MET A 97 30.48 -16.95 31.32
C MET A 97 31.64 -16.28 30.59
N LYS A 98 31.59 -16.26 29.24
CA LYS A 98 32.53 -15.49 28.42
C LYS A 98 32.49 -14.01 28.80
N SER A 99 31.32 -13.38 28.85
CA SER A 99 31.17 -11.96 29.18
C SER A 99 31.63 -11.67 30.62
N HIS A 100 31.31 -12.52 31.60
CA HIS A 100 31.80 -12.40 32.97
C HIS A 100 33.34 -12.40 33.05
N LEU A 101 34.00 -13.36 32.38
CA LEU A 101 35.47 -13.43 32.35
C LEU A 101 36.11 -12.26 31.58
N MET A 102 35.43 -11.75 30.54
CA MET A 102 35.87 -10.53 29.85
C MET A 102 35.80 -9.30 30.75
N VAL A 103 34.79 -9.19 31.63
CA VAL A 103 34.71 -8.10 32.61
C VAL A 103 35.87 -8.19 33.61
N GLN A 104 36.11 -9.37 34.19
CA GLN A 104 37.26 -9.59 35.09
C GLN A 104 38.57 -9.25 34.40
N MET A 105 38.74 -9.65 33.13
CA MET A 105 39.94 -9.33 32.36
C MET A 105 40.06 -7.82 32.10
N GLY A 106 38.94 -7.11 31.91
CA GLY A 106 38.90 -5.66 31.75
C GLY A 106 39.31 -4.91 33.02
N GLU A 107 38.85 -5.38 34.18
CA GLU A 107 39.28 -4.87 35.50
C GLU A 107 40.77 -5.09 35.74
N GLU A 108 41.32 -6.25 35.34
CA GLU A 108 42.76 -6.49 35.43
C GLU A 108 43.56 -5.60 34.48
N TYR A 109 43.05 -5.33 33.26
CA TYR A 109 43.67 -4.35 32.35
C TYR A 109 43.67 -2.93 32.94
N TYR A 110 42.60 -2.55 33.64
CA TYR A 110 42.54 -1.29 34.39
C TYR A 110 43.64 -1.24 35.47
N HIS A 111 43.81 -2.30 36.26
CA HIS A 111 44.88 -2.38 37.25
C HIS A 111 46.29 -2.43 36.64
N ALA A 112 46.43 -2.97 35.42
CA ALA A 112 47.67 -2.93 34.65
C ALA A 112 47.95 -1.56 34.00
N LYS A 113 47.09 -0.55 34.21
CA LYS A 113 47.15 0.79 33.61
C LYS A 113 47.02 0.81 32.07
N ASP A 114 46.56 -0.29 31.45
CA ASP A 114 46.22 -0.35 30.03
C ASP A 114 44.73 -0.06 29.82
N TYR A 115 44.38 1.21 30.02
CA TYR A 115 42.99 1.69 29.97
C TYR A 115 42.37 1.54 28.57
N THR A 116 43.17 1.53 27.50
CA THR A 116 42.68 1.40 26.12
C THR A 116 42.13 0.00 25.85
N LYS A 117 42.85 -1.05 26.30
CA LYS A 117 42.38 -2.44 26.18
C LYS A 117 41.23 -2.71 27.13
N ALA A 118 41.27 -2.12 28.33
CA ALA A 118 40.16 -2.19 29.28
C ALA A 118 38.85 -1.68 28.65
N LEU A 119 38.83 -0.45 28.13
CA LEU A 119 37.62 0.13 27.51
C LEU A 119 37.10 -0.72 26.36
N LYS A 120 37.96 -1.10 25.39
CA LYS A 120 37.53 -1.91 24.24
C LYS A 120 36.84 -3.21 24.64
N LEU A 121 37.34 -3.85 25.69
CA LEU A 121 36.79 -5.11 26.20
C LEU A 121 35.49 -4.89 26.96
N LEU A 122 35.43 -3.84 27.78
CA LEU A 122 34.23 -3.47 28.53
C LEU A 122 33.10 -3.02 27.59
N ASP A 123 33.37 -2.22 26.55
CA ASP A 123 32.39 -1.76 25.54
C ASP A 123 31.72 -2.93 24.83
N TYR A 124 32.49 -3.97 24.50
CA TYR A 124 31.97 -5.20 23.91
C TYR A 124 30.93 -5.87 24.82
N VAL A 125 31.20 -5.96 26.12
CA VAL A 125 30.29 -6.58 27.09
C VAL A 125 29.12 -5.66 27.45
N MET A 126 29.32 -4.34 27.46
CA MET A 126 28.25 -3.36 27.74
C MET A 126 27.10 -3.48 26.74
N CYS A 127 27.39 -3.74 25.46
CA CYS A 127 26.36 -3.98 24.45
C CYS A 127 25.42 -5.14 24.83
N ASP A 128 25.99 -6.27 25.27
CA ASP A 128 25.21 -7.43 25.72
C ASP A 128 24.36 -7.08 26.96
N TYR A 129 24.93 -6.34 27.91
CA TYR A 129 24.23 -5.98 29.16
C TYR A 129 23.15 -4.90 28.98
N ARG A 130 23.31 -3.98 28.02
CA ARG A 130 22.24 -3.06 27.60
C ARG A 130 21.06 -3.83 27.01
N THR A 131 21.36 -4.75 26.09
CA THR A 131 20.34 -5.59 25.43
C THR A 131 19.62 -6.50 26.41
N GLU A 132 20.36 -7.18 27.30
CA GLU A 132 19.79 -8.10 28.31
C GLU A 132 19.28 -7.39 29.58
N ARG A 133 19.50 -6.08 29.74
CA ARG A 133 19.02 -5.23 30.86
C ARG A 133 19.59 -5.58 32.24
N TRP A 134 20.87 -5.96 32.31
CA TRP A 134 21.55 -6.24 33.58
C TRP A 134 22.04 -4.94 34.24
N TRP A 135 21.12 -4.07 34.67
CA TRP A 135 21.40 -2.70 35.11
C TRP A 135 22.48 -2.57 36.17
N ALA A 136 22.51 -3.47 37.17
CA ALA A 136 23.53 -3.43 38.21
C ALA A 136 24.94 -3.74 37.66
N LEU A 137 25.07 -4.75 36.78
CA LEU A 137 26.34 -5.09 36.14
C LEU A 137 26.77 -4.02 35.14
N LEU A 138 25.82 -3.48 34.37
CA LEU A 138 26.04 -2.38 33.45
C LEU A 138 26.55 -1.14 34.20
N THR A 139 25.92 -0.79 35.33
CA THR A 139 26.33 0.36 36.17
C THR A 139 27.75 0.17 36.71
N ALA A 140 28.09 -1.04 37.19
CA ALA A 140 29.44 -1.33 37.68
C ALA A 140 30.50 -1.17 36.58
N ILE A 141 30.24 -1.72 35.40
CA ILE A 141 31.17 -1.62 34.26
C ILE A 141 31.27 -0.20 33.73
N LEU A 142 30.15 0.52 33.59
CA LEU A 142 30.14 1.93 33.20
C LEU A 142 30.91 2.79 34.19
N THR A 143 30.86 2.49 35.49
CA THR A 143 31.66 3.19 36.52
C THR A 143 33.16 2.96 36.29
N THR A 144 33.58 1.72 36.01
CA THR A 144 34.97 1.40 35.66
C THR A 144 35.39 2.04 34.34
N ALA A 145 34.51 2.06 33.34
CA ALA A 145 34.75 2.68 32.05
C ALA A 145 34.86 4.22 32.15
N LEU A 146 34.02 4.85 32.97
CA LEU A 146 34.11 6.28 33.29
C LEU A 146 35.46 6.63 33.90
N ARG A 147 35.97 5.82 34.85
CA ARG A 147 37.32 5.98 35.43
C ARG A 147 38.40 5.86 34.36
N CYS A 148 38.31 4.86 33.49
CA CYS A 148 39.26 4.69 32.37
C CYS A 148 39.24 5.92 31.44
N ALA A 149 38.05 6.40 31.07
CA ALA A 149 37.87 7.57 30.21
C ALA A 149 38.44 8.83 30.86
N TYR A 150 38.25 9.02 32.17
CA TYR A 150 38.86 10.10 32.95
C TYR A 150 40.38 10.01 32.93
N LEU A 151 40.96 8.85 33.20
CA LEU A 151 42.42 8.66 33.26
C LEU A 151 43.11 8.84 31.91
N MET A 152 42.41 8.57 30.80
CA MET A 152 42.89 8.83 29.44
C MET A 152 42.56 10.24 28.91
N ALA A 153 41.82 11.03 29.69
CA ALA A 153 41.21 12.29 29.27
C ALA A 153 40.40 12.18 27.96
N SER A 154 39.73 11.05 27.71
CA SER A 154 38.88 10.86 26.53
C SER A 154 37.54 11.58 26.71
N VAL A 155 37.43 12.78 26.15
CA VAL A 155 36.25 13.66 26.31
C VAL A 155 34.96 12.99 25.82
N LYS A 156 34.97 12.44 24.61
CA LYS A 156 33.77 11.85 23.99
C LYS A 156 33.24 10.67 24.81
N ASP A 157 34.11 9.72 25.15
CA ASP A 157 33.72 8.52 25.90
C ASP A 157 33.28 8.90 27.32
N TYR A 158 33.96 9.87 27.96
CA TYR A 158 33.57 10.38 29.26
C TYR A 158 32.16 10.99 29.25
N ILE A 159 31.83 11.80 28.23
CA ILE A 159 30.48 12.37 28.08
C ILE A 159 29.43 11.27 27.92
N ILE A 160 29.69 10.27 27.06
CA ILE A 160 28.76 9.15 26.82
C ILE A 160 28.49 8.38 28.13
N TYR A 161 29.55 7.99 28.85
CA TYR A 161 29.40 7.22 30.09
C TYR A 161 28.74 8.06 31.20
N CYS A 162 29.03 9.36 31.30
CA CYS A 162 28.30 10.28 32.19
C CYS A 162 26.80 10.28 31.85
N MET A 163 26.44 10.45 30.57
CA MET A 163 25.05 10.51 30.15
C MET A 163 24.29 9.22 30.45
N GLU A 164 24.94 8.07 30.31
CA GLU A 164 24.34 6.77 30.57
C GLU A 164 24.22 6.48 32.08
N LEU A 165 25.23 6.83 32.89
CA LEU A 165 25.22 6.69 34.35
C LEU A 165 24.24 7.64 35.06
N LEU A 166 23.95 8.79 34.46
CA LEU A 166 22.89 9.69 34.93
C LEU A 166 21.49 9.16 34.58
N GLY A 167 21.40 8.28 33.58
CA GLY A 167 20.14 7.78 33.06
C GLY A 167 19.40 6.82 33.97
N ARG A 168 18.21 6.41 33.51
CA ARG A 168 17.32 5.48 34.21
C ARG A 168 17.87 4.05 34.33
N ALA A 169 18.79 3.67 33.44
CA ALA A 169 19.45 2.35 33.44
C ALA A 169 20.50 2.19 34.56
N SER A 170 20.79 3.26 35.30
CA SER A 170 21.82 3.30 36.34
C SER A 170 21.25 3.08 37.75
N THR A 171 21.88 2.19 38.51
CA THR A 171 21.55 1.89 39.92
C THR A 171 22.31 2.76 40.93
N LEU A 172 22.98 3.83 40.48
CA LEU A 172 23.72 4.74 41.36
C LEU A 172 22.79 5.53 42.29
N LYS A 173 23.31 5.86 43.49
CA LYS A 173 22.63 6.75 44.44
C LYS A 173 22.60 8.19 43.92
N GLU A 174 21.64 8.98 44.39
CA GLU A 174 21.48 10.39 43.98
C GLU A 174 22.74 11.23 44.20
N GLU A 175 23.42 11.07 45.34
CA GLU A 175 24.68 11.78 45.63
C GLU A 175 25.77 11.52 44.57
N GLN A 176 25.87 10.28 44.10
CA GLN A 176 26.81 9.89 43.05
C GLN A 176 26.38 10.44 41.69
N LYS A 177 25.08 10.42 41.37
CA LYS A 177 24.54 11.02 40.15
C LYS A 177 24.78 12.53 40.12
N LEU A 178 24.55 13.24 41.21
CA LEU A 178 24.78 14.69 41.30
C LEU A 178 26.26 15.06 41.10
N ARG A 179 27.19 14.26 41.62
CA ARG A 179 28.62 14.44 41.34
C ARG A 179 28.95 14.25 39.86
N ILE A 180 28.45 13.18 39.23
CA ILE A 180 28.67 12.91 37.80
C ILE A 180 28.07 14.03 36.94
N GLU A 181 26.90 14.54 37.31
CA GLU A 181 26.24 15.66 36.63
C GLU A 181 27.05 16.97 36.74
N ASN A 182 27.58 17.27 37.94
CA ASN A 182 28.46 18.42 38.14
C ASN A 182 29.74 18.30 37.29
N ASN A 183 30.35 17.11 37.25
CA ASN A 183 31.51 16.84 36.40
C ASN A 183 31.17 16.96 34.91
N LEU A 184 30.02 16.45 34.46
CA LEU A 184 29.55 16.61 33.08
C LEU A 184 29.35 18.09 32.74
N THR A 185 28.75 18.86 33.64
CA THR A 185 28.54 20.31 33.46
C THR A 185 29.87 21.05 33.32
N LYS A 186 30.85 20.75 34.19
CA LYS A 186 32.22 21.29 34.08
C LYS A 186 32.84 20.96 32.73
N VAL A 187 32.74 19.72 32.28
CA VAL A 187 33.26 19.28 30.97
C VAL A 187 32.58 20.02 29.82
N LEU A 188 31.25 20.24 29.89
CA LEU A 188 30.50 21.02 28.89
C LEU A 188 30.90 22.51 28.88
N MET A 189 31.30 23.06 30.03
CA MET A 189 31.81 24.44 30.17
C MET A 189 33.31 24.57 29.85
N ASN A 190 33.95 23.51 29.35
CA ASN A 190 35.40 23.43 29.09
C ASN A 190 36.27 23.63 30.35
N GLU A 191 35.78 23.16 31.50
CA GLU A 191 36.49 23.08 32.78
C GLU A 191 36.94 21.66 33.10
N VAL A 192 37.97 21.53 33.93
CA VAL A 192 38.52 20.21 34.32
C VAL A 192 37.60 19.50 35.33
N PRO A 193 37.17 18.26 35.05
CA PRO A 193 36.35 17.49 35.99
C PRO A 193 37.13 17.07 37.24
N GLU A 194 36.41 16.89 38.36
CA GLU A 194 36.99 16.35 39.59
C GLU A 194 37.36 14.88 39.40
N ALA A 195 38.43 14.43 40.07
CA ALA A 195 38.90 13.05 39.97
C ALA A 195 37.80 12.06 40.34
N GLU A 196 37.64 10.98 39.56
CA GLU A 196 36.65 9.94 39.86
C GLU A 196 36.97 9.16 41.15
N LEU A 197 35.93 8.59 41.78
CA LEU A 197 36.08 7.80 43.01
C LEU A 197 37.00 6.60 42.80
N GLU A 198 37.80 6.26 43.82
CA GLU A 198 38.71 5.09 43.85
C GLU A 198 39.86 5.12 42.84
N CYS A 199 40.15 6.28 42.22
CA CYS A 199 41.36 6.47 41.43
C CYS A 199 42.61 6.60 42.32
N ASP A 200 43.71 5.96 41.92
CA ASP A 200 45.03 6.15 42.53
C ASP A 200 45.46 7.64 42.47
N PRO A 201 45.85 8.28 43.58
CA PRO A 201 46.26 9.69 43.61
C PRO A 201 47.35 10.05 42.58
N SER A 202 48.27 9.12 42.30
CA SER A 202 49.36 9.32 41.33
C SER A 202 48.86 9.32 39.88
N SER A 203 47.86 8.50 39.58
CA SER A 203 47.25 8.41 38.25
C SER A 203 46.24 9.54 38.04
N ALA A 204 45.55 9.97 39.11
CA ALA A 204 44.63 11.11 39.09
C ALA A 204 45.35 12.44 38.84
N SER A 205 46.54 12.65 39.41
CA SER A 205 47.33 13.86 39.14
C SER A 205 47.82 13.92 37.70
N ALA A 206 48.29 12.79 37.15
CA ALA A 206 48.67 12.67 35.74
C ALA A 206 47.47 12.87 34.79
N ALA A 207 46.29 12.34 35.14
CA ALA A 207 45.07 12.59 34.39
C ALA A 207 44.69 14.07 34.40
N LYS A 208 44.81 14.75 35.55
CA LYS A 208 44.52 16.19 35.67
C LYS A 208 45.39 17.03 34.74
N SER A 209 46.68 16.71 34.57
CA SER A 209 47.52 17.39 33.57
C SER A 209 47.04 17.13 32.14
N LEU A 210 46.66 15.89 31.81
CA LEU A 210 46.12 15.57 30.48
C LEU A 210 44.81 16.32 30.18
N TRP A 211 43.93 16.47 31.18
CA TRP A 211 42.72 17.27 31.04
C TRP A 211 43.02 18.76 30.86
N ASN A 212 43.98 19.33 31.61
CA ASN A 212 44.40 20.72 31.39
C ASN A 212 44.90 20.95 29.96
N ASP A 213 45.74 20.05 29.44
CA ASP A 213 46.27 20.15 28.08
C ASP A 213 45.14 20.07 27.03
N ARG A 214 44.16 19.18 27.22
CA ARG A 214 43.00 19.05 26.33
C ARG A 214 42.00 20.20 26.44
N MET A 215 41.86 20.83 27.60
CA MET A 215 41.01 22.00 27.79
C MET A 215 41.65 23.28 27.23
N ALA A 216 42.99 23.34 27.18
CA ALA A 216 43.76 24.44 26.60
C ALA A 216 43.86 24.39 25.07
N LEU A 217 43.70 23.20 24.46
CA LEU A 217 43.67 23.03 23.02
C LEU A 217 42.38 23.62 22.42
N ALA A 218 42.51 24.66 21.58
CA ALA A 218 41.41 25.33 20.88
C ALA A 218 40.82 24.52 19.69
N GLY A 219 40.79 23.19 19.78
CA GLY A 219 40.40 22.28 18.69
C GLY A 219 39.19 21.41 19.01
N SER A 220 38.24 21.36 18.06
CA SER A 220 37.01 20.53 18.04
C SER A 220 36.25 20.46 19.37
N ASN A 221 35.57 21.56 19.70
CA ASN A 221 34.60 21.62 20.79
C ASN A 221 33.24 20.99 20.42
N GLU A 222 33.13 20.39 19.23
CA GLU A 222 31.90 19.78 18.71
C GLU A 222 31.97 18.26 18.77
N PHE A 223 31.01 17.64 19.46
CA PHE A 223 30.93 16.20 19.62
C PHE A 223 29.55 15.70 19.19
N THR A 224 29.51 14.82 18.19
CA THR A 224 28.26 14.14 17.80
C THR A 224 28.20 12.76 18.46
N ILE A 225 27.08 12.51 19.15
CA ILE A 225 26.77 11.25 19.83
C ILE A 225 25.51 10.67 19.21
N GLU A 226 25.63 9.47 18.63
CA GLU A 226 24.49 8.70 18.14
C GLU A 226 23.90 7.88 19.29
N VAL A 227 22.62 8.09 19.58
CA VAL A 227 21.98 7.57 20.79
C VAL A 227 21.44 6.14 20.64
N GLN A 228 21.40 5.57 19.43
CA GLN A 228 20.80 4.23 19.21
C GLN A 228 21.43 3.13 20.06
N ASP A 229 22.73 3.23 20.33
CA ASP A 229 23.51 2.18 20.99
C ASP A 229 23.66 2.36 22.51
N TYR A 230 23.11 3.45 23.07
CA TYR A 230 23.26 3.86 24.47
C TYR A 230 21.91 4.19 25.11
N ILE A 231 21.86 4.27 26.44
CA ILE A 231 20.66 4.67 27.19
C ILE A 231 20.95 5.99 27.92
N PRO A 232 20.86 7.15 27.26
CA PRO A 232 21.14 8.42 27.90
C PRO A 232 20.04 8.82 28.88
N PHE A 233 20.37 9.77 29.76
CA PHE A 233 19.40 10.34 30.70
C PHE A 233 18.36 11.27 30.05
N ILE A 234 18.57 11.69 28.81
CA ILE A 234 17.57 12.45 28.02
C ILE A 234 16.88 11.49 27.07
N GLN A 235 15.58 11.35 27.23
CA GLN A 235 14.73 10.56 26.35
C GLN A 235 13.99 11.45 25.35
N CYS A 236 13.81 10.93 24.13
CA CYS A 236 13.07 11.61 23.07
C CYS A 236 12.05 10.67 22.42
N LYS A 237 10.84 11.19 22.20
CA LYS A 237 9.79 10.56 21.38
C LYS A 237 9.18 11.61 20.44
N ALA A 238 9.05 11.30 19.16
CA ALA A 238 8.33 12.14 18.21
C ALA A 238 7.06 11.43 17.69
N LYS A 239 6.02 12.23 17.45
CA LYS A 239 4.72 11.75 17.01
C LYS A 239 4.08 12.77 16.06
N PHE A 240 3.82 12.35 14.83
CA PHE A 240 2.80 13.01 14.01
C PHE A 240 1.42 12.82 14.65
N GLN A 241 0.60 13.88 14.70
CA GLN A 241 -0.70 13.82 15.37
C GLN A 241 -1.65 12.79 14.74
N SER A 242 -1.56 12.61 13.42
CA SER A 242 -2.39 11.72 12.61
C SER A 242 -1.52 10.91 11.64
N PRO A 243 -1.91 9.68 11.25
CA PRO A 243 -1.17 8.84 10.28
C PRO A 243 -1.24 9.37 8.85
N SER A 244 -2.23 10.22 8.57
CA SER A 244 -2.40 10.92 7.32
C SER A 244 -2.93 12.32 7.57
N PHE A 245 -2.50 13.28 6.76
CA PHE A 245 -3.05 14.64 6.72
C PHE A 245 -3.51 14.96 5.30
N HIS A 246 -4.67 15.62 5.18
CA HIS A 246 -5.05 16.22 3.92
C HIS A 246 -4.13 17.41 3.62
N VAL A 247 -3.83 17.62 2.34
CA VAL A 247 -2.96 18.72 1.88
C VAL A 247 -3.45 20.11 2.30
N ASP A 248 -4.76 20.26 2.56
CA ASP A 248 -5.39 21.50 3.04
C ASP A 248 -5.41 21.65 4.57
N GLN A 249 -4.68 20.80 5.29
CA GLN A 249 -4.52 20.87 6.74
C GLN A 249 -3.05 21.04 7.13
N PRO A 250 -2.75 21.80 8.20
CA PRO A 250 -1.39 21.88 8.71
C PRO A 250 -0.98 20.54 9.32
N ILE A 251 0.20 20.06 8.92
CA ILE A 251 0.83 18.87 9.50
C ILE A 251 1.35 19.24 10.89
N GLN A 252 0.86 18.54 11.90
CA GLN A 252 1.29 18.72 13.29
C GLN A 252 2.23 17.59 13.71
N LEU A 253 3.48 17.96 14.01
CA LEU A 253 4.51 17.10 14.56
C LEU A 253 4.78 17.50 16.01
N LYS A 254 4.64 16.56 16.95
CA LYS A 254 4.95 16.78 18.37
C LYS A 254 6.19 16.00 18.75
N VAL A 255 7.13 16.68 19.41
CA VAL A 255 8.34 16.12 20.01
C VAL A 255 8.21 16.21 21.51
N PHE A 256 8.46 15.09 22.18
CA PHE A 256 8.44 14.97 23.63
C PHE A 256 9.86 14.67 24.13
N LEU A 257 10.33 15.50 25.06
CA LEU A 257 11.60 15.34 25.74
C LEU A 257 11.37 15.10 27.23
N LYS A 258 12.14 14.19 27.82
CA LYS A 258 12.15 13.93 29.26
C LYS A 258 13.58 13.71 29.73
N ALA A 259 13.94 14.31 30.86
CA ALA A 259 15.25 14.11 31.49
C ALA A 259 15.07 13.35 32.81
N ASP A 260 15.85 12.30 33.03
CA ASP A 260 15.84 11.48 34.26
C ASP A 260 16.94 11.86 35.26
N GLY A 261 17.72 12.92 34.96
CA GLY A 261 18.82 13.40 35.79
C GLY A 261 18.37 14.13 37.07
N PRO A 262 19.28 14.39 38.03
CA PRO A 262 18.94 15.04 39.30
C PRO A 262 18.56 16.53 39.15
N ASN A 263 19.21 17.27 38.25
CA ASN A 263 18.98 18.70 38.07
C ASN A 263 18.40 19.06 36.68
N PRO A 264 17.84 20.27 36.52
CA PRO A 264 17.36 20.73 35.22
C PRO A 264 18.48 20.84 34.18
N VAL A 265 18.24 20.29 33.00
CA VAL A 265 19.22 20.28 31.90
C VAL A 265 18.85 21.30 30.86
N SER A 266 19.77 22.22 30.59
CA SER A 266 19.63 23.21 29.53
C SER A 266 20.16 22.69 28.20
N PHE A 267 19.52 23.12 27.12
CA PHE A 267 19.94 22.84 25.75
C PHE A 267 19.79 24.11 24.91
N SER A 268 20.53 24.21 23.81
CA SER A 268 20.61 25.45 23.01
C SER A 268 19.78 25.36 21.73
N LYS A 269 19.68 24.17 21.13
CA LYS A 269 18.95 23.94 19.89
C LYS A 269 18.26 22.58 19.87
N LEU A 270 17.09 22.55 19.25
CA LEU A 270 16.33 21.37 18.92
C LEU A 270 15.96 21.40 17.44
N ALA A 271 16.34 20.36 16.68
CA ALA A 271 16.06 20.28 15.26
C ALA A 271 15.55 18.88 14.88
N VAL A 272 14.56 18.84 13.98
CA VAL A 272 14.06 17.61 13.38
C VAL A 272 14.30 17.63 11.88
N SER A 273 15.05 16.64 11.40
CA SER A 273 15.21 16.37 9.99
C SER A 273 14.12 15.41 9.52
N LEU A 274 13.47 15.76 8.42
CA LEU A 274 12.43 14.99 7.76
C LEU A 274 12.99 14.35 6.47
N SER A 275 12.26 13.39 5.90
CA SER A 275 12.60 12.77 4.62
C SER A 275 12.62 13.77 3.46
N ASN A 276 11.70 14.75 3.49
CA ASN A 276 11.75 15.93 2.61
C ASN A 276 12.39 17.11 3.37
N GLN A 277 13.58 17.52 2.92
CA GLN A 277 14.42 18.53 3.58
C GLN A 277 13.83 19.93 3.58
N GLU A 278 12.92 20.24 2.65
CA GLU A 278 12.30 21.56 2.56
C GLU A 278 11.48 21.89 3.81
N TYR A 279 10.98 20.85 4.50
CA TYR A 279 10.20 21.01 5.71
C TYR A 279 11.03 21.24 6.98
N ASN A 280 12.35 20.97 6.93
CA ASN A 280 13.22 21.02 8.10
C ASN A 280 13.26 22.41 8.74
N GLN A 281 13.15 23.48 7.94
CA GLN A 281 13.17 24.86 8.44
C GLN A 281 12.02 25.19 9.42
N TRP A 282 10.89 24.50 9.32
CA TRP A 282 9.76 24.67 10.26
C TRP A 282 9.88 23.77 11.49
N CYS A 283 10.89 22.90 11.53
CA CYS A 283 11.12 21.94 12.60
C CYS A 283 12.40 22.24 13.41
N VAL A 284 12.70 23.53 13.62
CA VAL A 284 13.85 24.00 14.41
C VAL A 284 13.40 24.96 15.50
N VAL A 285 13.92 24.76 16.70
CA VAL A 285 13.69 25.58 17.89
C VAL A 285 15.05 25.91 18.51
N GLU A 286 15.39 27.21 18.56
CA GLU A 286 16.67 27.73 19.08
C GLU A 286 16.45 28.67 20.26
N SER A 287 17.37 28.66 21.23
CA SER A 287 17.34 29.51 22.42
C SER A 287 17.54 30.99 22.06
N SER A 288 16.47 31.72 21.80
CA SER A 288 16.50 33.19 21.68
C SER A 288 16.48 33.84 23.08
N GLY A 289 17.27 34.90 23.26
CA GLY A 289 17.83 35.40 24.53
C GLY A 289 16.92 35.75 25.72
N GLN A 290 15.65 35.36 25.75
CA GLN A 290 14.75 35.45 26.91
C GLN A 290 14.12 34.11 27.34
N ASN A 291 14.18 33.05 26.52
CA ASN A 291 13.59 31.76 26.84
C ASN A 291 14.67 30.68 27.00
N THR A 292 15.09 30.43 28.25
CA THR A 292 16.01 29.33 28.55
C THR A 292 15.32 27.99 28.31
N MET A 293 15.82 27.23 27.34
CA MET A 293 15.31 25.89 27.05
C MET A 293 15.88 24.92 28.08
N SER A 294 15.12 24.66 29.14
CA SER A 294 15.45 23.67 30.17
C SER A 294 14.44 22.54 30.23
N LEU A 295 14.94 21.35 30.54
CA LEU A 295 14.18 20.14 30.86
C LEU A 295 14.21 19.96 32.38
N VAL A 296 13.03 19.89 33.00
CA VAL A 296 12.92 19.62 34.44
C VAL A 296 12.95 18.11 34.67
N PRO A 297 13.73 17.61 35.65
CA PRO A 297 13.77 16.20 36.00
C PRO A 297 12.39 15.55 36.14
N GLY A 298 12.21 14.39 35.52
CA GLY A 298 10.99 13.59 35.60
C GLY A 298 9.78 14.13 34.83
N LYS A 299 9.80 15.40 34.39
CA LYS A 299 8.70 16.02 33.65
C LYS A 299 8.89 15.93 32.14
N THR A 300 7.79 15.66 31.44
CA THR A 300 7.76 15.62 29.97
C THR A 300 7.50 17.00 29.41
N LYS A 301 8.39 17.49 28.53
CA LYS A 301 8.22 18.75 27.81
C LYS A 301 7.85 18.48 26.35
N CYS A 302 6.79 19.10 25.86
CA CYS A 302 6.30 18.94 24.48
C CYS A 302 6.65 20.16 23.62
N TYR A 303 7.26 19.94 22.47
CA TYR A 303 7.51 20.91 21.42
C TYR A 303 6.61 20.56 20.23
N SER A 304 5.78 21.51 19.78
CA SER A 304 4.86 21.30 18.65
C SER A 304 5.34 22.09 17.45
N PHE A 305 5.48 21.42 16.32
CA PHE A 305 5.83 21.99 15.04
C PHE A 305 4.62 21.88 14.10
N SER A 306 4.34 22.95 13.37
CA SER A 306 3.25 23.03 12.39
C SER A 306 3.80 23.51 11.06
N PHE A 307 3.48 22.81 9.98
CA PHE A 307 3.84 23.22 8.62
C PHE A 307 2.83 22.73 7.59
N VAL A 308 2.77 23.40 6.44
CA VAL A 308 1.84 23.10 5.36
C VAL A 308 2.52 22.24 4.30
N ALA A 309 1.87 21.15 3.91
CA ALA A 309 2.32 20.26 2.84
C ALA A 309 2.21 20.94 1.47
N LYS A 310 3.14 20.61 0.57
CA LYS A 310 3.03 21.00 -0.84
C LYS A 310 2.12 20.05 -1.59
N THR A 311 1.50 20.55 -2.66
CA THR A 311 0.58 19.80 -3.51
C THR A 311 1.26 18.71 -4.33
N GLU A 312 2.56 18.87 -4.61
CA GLU A 312 3.41 17.86 -5.26
C GLU A 312 3.74 16.66 -4.36
N ASP A 313 3.49 16.76 -3.05
CA ASP A 313 3.76 15.70 -2.08
C ASP A 313 2.53 14.85 -1.76
N VAL A 314 1.38 15.12 -2.39
CA VAL A 314 0.19 14.27 -2.29
C VAL A 314 0.52 12.86 -2.79
N GLY A 315 0.20 11.86 -1.96
CA GLY A 315 0.54 10.45 -2.20
C GLY A 315 1.92 10.03 -1.68
N LYS A 316 2.76 10.97 -1.22
CA LYS A 316 4.08 10.67 -0.64
C LYS A 316 4.01 10.51 0.88
N LYS A 317 5.01 9.80 1.41
CA LYS A 317 5.21 9.58 2.84
C LYS A 317 6.27 10.54 3.39
N ILE A 318 5.92 11.30 4.42
CA ILE A 318 6.88 12.11 5.20
C ILE A 318 7.30 11.29 6.42
N GLU A 319 8.60 11.12 6.61
CA GLU A 319 9.17 10.40 7.74
C GLU A 319 10.12 11.29 8.52
N VAL A 320 10.19 11.11 9.84
CA VAL A 320 11.25 11.69 10.66
C VAL A 320 12.53 10.89 10.40
N SER A 321 13.56 11.52 9.86
CA SER A 321 14.82 10.86 9.52
C SER A 321 15.80 10.90 10.69
N VAL A 322 16.05 12.09 11.23
CA VAL A 322 16.97 12.32 12.35
C VAL A 322 16.41 13.41 13.26
N PHE A 323 16.61 13.21 14.55
CA PHE A 323 16.35 14.18 15.58
C PHE A 323 17.67 14.64 16.21
N GLU A 324 17.86 15.93 16.37
CA GLU A 324 19.09 16.52 16.90
C GLU A 324 18.78 17.45 18.08
N LEU A 325 19.49 17.23 19.19
CA LEU A 325 19.45 18.09 20.38
C LEU A 325 20.86 18.56 20.68
N LEU A 326 21.07 19.87 20.74
CA LEU A 326 22.36 20.49 21.05
C LEU A 326 22.44 20.83 22.54
N LEU A 327 23.39 20.21 23.24
CA LEU A 327 23.74 20.54 24.61
C LEU A 327 24.99 21.43 24.64
N GLY A 328 25.02 22.38 25.58
CA GLY A 328 26.11 23.34 25.72
C GLY A 328 25.93 24.60 24.88
N SER A 329 26.99 25.41 24.79
CA SER A 329 26.98 26.71 24.12
C SER A 329 28.27 26.94 23.35
N ASP A 330 28.25 27.87 22.41
CA ASP A 330 29.40 28.26 21.57
C ASP A 330 30.61 28.76 22.39
N ARG A 331 30.40 29.11 23.67
CA ARG A 331 31.46 29.53 24.61
C ARG A 331 32.15 28.34 25.30
N GLY A 332 31.58 27.15 25.22
CA GLY A 332 32.08 25.91 25.81
C GLY A 332 32.14 24.79 24.77
N ARG A 333 31.72 23.58 25.15
CA ARG A 333 31.61 22.43 24.25
C ARG A 333 30.16 22.25 23.78
N CYS A 334 30.03 21.92 22.51
CA CYS A 334 28.79 21.66 21.80
C CYS A 334 28.62 20.16 21.62
N VAL A 335 27.62 19.56 22.24
CA VAL A 335 27.34 18.12 22.12
C VAL A 335 26.02 17.92 21.37
N PHE A 336 26.11 17.38 20.16
CA PHE A 336 24.98 17.02 19.31
C PHE A 336 24.52 15.60 19.65
N LEU A 337 23.37 15.49 20.31
CA LEU A 337 22.71 14.22 20.53
C LEU A 337 21.81 13.93 19.34
N THR A 338 22.05 12.80 18.67
CA THR A 338 21.32 12.43 17.45
C THR A 338 20.57 11.11 17.63
N TRP A 339 19.28 11.12 17.33
CA TRP A 339 18.43 9.94 17.28
C TRP A 339 17.97 9.71 15.84
N ARG A 340 18.09 8.48 15.34
CA ARG A 340 17.52 8.07 14.06
C ARG A 340 16.02 7.83 14.22
N GLY A 341 15.25 8.21 13.22
CA GLY A 341 13.80 8.08 13.25
C GLY A 341 13.14 9.03 14.25
N ALA A 342 11.97 8.64 14.74
CA ALA A 342 11.18 9.43 15.69
C ALA A 342 11.57 9.23 17.17
N GLY A 343 12.86 9.02 17.42
CA GLY A 343 13.43 8.85 18.75
C GLY A 343 13.41 7.41 19.27
N GLY A 344 13.66 7.28 20.57
CA GLY A 344 13.87 6.02 21.26
C GLY A 344 15.35 5.60 21.33
N ASP A 345 15.66 4.84 22.36
CA ASP A 345 16.95 4.21 22.63
C ASP A 345 16.83 2.67 22.64
N ILE A 346 17.94 1.97 22.89
CA ILE A 346 17.98 0.50 22.95
C ILE A 346 16.99 -0.10 23.98
N ALA A 347 16.60 0.65 25.02
CA ALA A 347 15.64 0.20 26.04
C ALA A 347 14.17 0.52 25.68
N SER A 348 13.94 1.53 24.84
CA SER A 348 12.61 2.11 24.57
C SER A 348 11.61 1.13 23.94
N THR A 349 12.06 0.22 23.07
CA THR A 349 11.18 -0.74 22.38
C THR A 349 10.48 -1.70 23.34
N HIS A 350 11.23 -2.26 24.29
CA HIS A 350 10.68 -3.17 25.29
C HIS A 350 9.96 -2.41 26.42
N GLU A 351 10.33 -1.16 26.72
CA GLU A 351 9.51 -0.31 27.61
C GLU A 351 8.12 -0.05 27.02
N ALA A 352 8.02 0.26 25.72
CA ALA A 352 6.74 0.42 25.03
C ALA A 352 5.89 -0.87 25.05
N LEU A 353 6.51 -2.06 24.93
CA LEU A 353 5.81 -3.34 25.06
C LEU A 353 5.26 -3.57 26.48
N LEU A 354 6.01 -3.21 27.52
CA LEU A 354 5.56 -3.33 28.90
C LEU A 354 4.42 -2.35 29.20
N ALA A 355 4.55 -1.09 28.80
CA ALA A 355 3.51 -0.07 28.93
C ALA A 355 2.19 -0.50 28.26
N SER A 356 2.28 -1.12 27.07
CA SER A 356 1.11 -1.63 26.36
C SER A 356 0.40 -2.79 27.08
N ARG A 357 1.12 -3.54 27.94
CA ARG A 357 0.56 -4.63 28.75
C ARG A 357 -0.04 -4.14 30.06
N SER A 358 0.55 -3.12 30.67
CA SER A 358 0.07 -2.52 31.92
C SER A 358 -1.13 -1.59 31.70
N SER A 359 -1.22 -0.88 30.58
CA SER A 359 -2.33 0.07 30.33
C SER A 359 -3.71 -0.60 30.26
N ARG A 360 -3.78 -1.90 29.90
CA ARG A 360 -5.05 -2.66 29.94
C ARG A 360 -5.61 -2.84 31.35
N ARG A 361 -4.84 -2.58 32.42
CA ARG A 361 -5.31 -2.65 33.81
C ARG A 361 -5.79 -1.31 34.37
N TRP A 362 -5.42 -0.18 33.76
CA TRP A 362 -5.76 1.16 34.26
C TRP A 362 -6.87 1.80 33.42
N GLY A 363 -8.07 1.24 33.54
CA GLY A 363 -9.28 1.88 33.04
C GLY A 363 -9.79 2.91 34.04
N ARG A 364 -9.94 4.16 33.59
CA ARG A 364 -10.72 5.27 34.18
C ARG A 364 -10.10 6.02 35.38
N ASN A 365 -9.42 7.13 35.06
CA ASN A 365 -9.66 8.43 35.70
C ASN A 365 -9.07 9.53 34.80
N ILE A 366 -9.89 10.05 33.88
CA ILE A 366 -9.54 11.21 33.05
C ILE A 366 -9.95 12.44 33.85
N ASN A 367 -8.99 13.01 34.59
CA ASN A 367 -9.05 14.41 34.98
C ASN A 367 -8.27 15.21 33.92
N THR A 368 -8.95 16.15 33.29
CA THR A 368 -8.54 16.92 32.11
C THR A 368 -7.47 17.99 32.38
N ASN A 369 -6.46 17.72 33.21
CA ASN A 369 -5.39 18.70 33.47
C ASN A 369 -4.04 18.09 33.95
N GLN A 370 -3.71 16.85 33.57
CA GLN A 370 -2.44 16.23 33.97
C GLN A 370 -1.49 16.06 32.78
N GLU A 371 -0.24 16.48 33.01
CA GLU A 371 0.92 16.29 32.12
C GLU A 371 0.87 14.90 31.46
N GLN A 372 0.98 14.84 30.13
CA GLN A 372 0.87 13.57 29.39
C GLN A 372 1.95 12.60 29.88
N GLU A 373 1.51 11.48 30.47
CA GLU A 373 2.38 10.48 31.06
C GLU A 373 3.25 9.84 29.97
N TRP A 374 4.57 9.82 30.17
CA TRP A 374 5.57 9.41 29.18
C TRP A 374 5.28 8.05 28.52
N ASP A 375 4.70 7.13 29.28
CA ASP A 375 4.40 5.76 28.86
C ASP A 375 3.18 5.66 27.93
N THR A 376 2.31 6.66 27.95
CA THR A 376 1.15 6.75 27.04
C THR A 376 1.51 7.32 25.67
N ILE A 377 2.70 7.91 25.55
CA ILE A 377 3.16 8.56 24.32
C ILE A 377 3.65 7.49 23.35
N THR A 378 2.90 7.31 22.27
CA THR A 378 3.23 6.42 21.15
C THR A 378 4.12 7.13 20.14
N ILE A 379 5.19 6.47 19.69
CA ILE A 379 6.01 6.99 18.60
C ILE A 379 5.25 6.83 17.28
N GLN A 380 5.17 7.91 16.51
CA GLN A 380 4.62 7.87 15.16
C GLN A 380 5.59 8.57 14.21
N HIS A 381 6.43 7.77 13.57
CA HIS A 381 7.60 8.24 12.82
C HIS A 381 7.29 8.74 11.41
N SER A 382 6.07 8.52 10.93
CA SER A 382 5.68 8.89 9.57
C SER A 382 4.23 9.33 9.46
N THR A 383 3.94 10.08 8.41
CA THR A 383 2.60 10.43 7.98
C THR A 383 2.49 10.42 6.46
N MET A 384 1.31 10.12 5.93
CA MET A 384 0.98 10.25 4.51
C MET A 384 0.33 11.61 4.23
N ILE A 385 0.65 12.21 3.08
CA ILE A 385 -0.10 13.35 2.57
C ILE A 385 -1.14 12.82 1.60
N ILE A 386 -2.41 13.14 1.84
CA ILE A 386 -3.53 12.73 1.00
C ILE A 386 -4.18 13.95 0.35
N SER A 387 -4.89 13.71 -0.76
CA SER A 387 -5.63 14.75 -1.46
C SER A 387 -6.66 15.38 -0.52
N ARG A 388 -6.99 16.64 -0.80
CA ARG A 388 -8.08 17.34 -0.12
C ARG A 388 -9.40 16.60 -0.36
N VAL A 389 -10.25 16.55 0.66
CA VAL A 389 -11.60 16.00 0.52
C VAL A 389 -12.39 16.90 -0.44
N PRO A 390 -12.83 16.40 -1.60
CA PRO A 390 -13.62 17.18 -2.54
C PRO A 390 -14.98 17.53 -1.93
N ARG A 391 -15.50 18.71 -2.24
CA ARG A 391 -16.85 19.14 -1.83
C ARG A 391 -17.72 19.35 -3.07
N ILE A 392 -17.83 18.31 -3.87
CA ILE A 392 -18.72 18.27 -5.03
C ILE A 392 -19.64 17.06 -4.90
N SER A 393 -20.80 17.12 -5.51
CA SER A 393 -21.69 15.96 -5.66
C SER A 393 -21.91 15.69 -7.14
N VAL A 394 -21.62 14.47 -7.57
CA VAL A 394 -21.90 13.98 -8.92
C VAL A 394 -23.13 13.08 -8.82
N GLN A 395 -24.16 13.36 -9.61
CA GLN A 395 -25.40 12.60 -9.65
C GLN A 395 -25.67 12.17 -11.09
N LEU A 396 -26.05 10.91 -11.27
CA LEU A 396 -26.37 10.33 -12.57
C LEU A 396 -27.89 10.12 -12.67
N SER A 397 -28.48 10.56 -13.77
CA SER A 397 -29.90 10.37 -14.09
C SER A 397 -30.04 9.69 -15.46
N HIS A 398 -30.66 8.52 -15.48
CA HIS A 398 -30.86 7.68 -16.67
C HIS A 398 -32.00 6.67 -16.45
N LEU A 399 -32.44 5.99 -17.52
CA LEU A 399 -33.55 5.03 -17.50
C LEU A 399 -33.07 3.64 -17.92
N PRO A 400 -32.66 2.74 -17.01
CA PRO A 400 -32.18 1.40 -17.39
C PRO A 400 -33.34 0.45 -17.75
N PRO A 401 -33.12 -0.59 -18.57
CA PRO A 401 -31.87 -0.99 -19.25
C PRO A 401 -31.61 -0.17 -20.52
N ALA A 402 -30.40 -0.29 -21.05
CA ALA A 402 -30.07 0.20 -22.40
C ALA A 402 -30.42 -0.87 -23.45
N LEU A 403 -30.94 -0.47 -24.61
CA LEU A 403 -31.22 -1.34 -25.75
C LEU A 403 -29.98 -1.45 -26.65
N ASN A 404 -29.79 -2.62 -27.25
CA ASN A 404 -28.67 -2.88 -28.15
C ASN A 404 -28.66 -1.89 -29.33
N ASN A 405 -27.51 -1.27 -29.58
CA ASN A 405 -27.23 -0.24 -30.59
C ASN A 405 -28.00 1.07 -30.43
N GLU A 406 -28.75 1.28 -29.36
CA GLU A 406 -29.38 2.57 -29.13
C GLU A 406 -28.37 3.64 -28.67
N MET A 407 -28.75 4.90 -28.86
CA MET A 407 -28.04 6.05 -28.30
C MET A 407 -28.55 6.33 -26.89
N TYR A 408 -28.03 5.59 -25.91
CA TYR A 408 -28.45 5.67 -24.52
C TYR A 408 -27.98 6.97 -23.86
N CYS A 409 -28.88 7.76 -23.29
CA CYS A 409 -28.58 9.06 -22.68
C CYS A 409 -28.35 8.96 -21.17
N LEU A 410 -27.19 9.44 -20.71
CA LEU A 410 -26.82 9.59 -19.31
C LEU A 410 -26.68 11.08 -18.98
N ASN A 411 -27.54 11.60 -18.11
CA ASN A 411 -27.43 12.97 -17.63
C ASN A 411 -26.60 13.02 -16.35
N VAL A 412 -25.48 13.72 -16.41
CA VAL A 412 -24.56 13.95 -15.30
C VAL A 412 -24.84 15.33 -14.72
N THR A 413 -25.35 15.37 -13.51
CA THR A 413 -25.53 16.60 -12.73
C THR A 413 -24.38 16.73 -11.74
N ILE A 414 -23.61 17.81 -11.85
CA ILE A 414 -22.51 18.12 -10.93
C ILE A 414 -22.86 19.38 -10.16
N ARG A 415 -22.79 19.32 -8.84
CA ARG A 415 -23.04 20.47 -7.95
C ARG A 415 -21.85 20.70 -7.04
N THR A 416 -21.33 21.92 -7.05
CA THR A 416 -20.23 22.30 -6.17
C THR A 416 -20.74 22.85 -4.84
N GLN A 417 -20.15 22.38 -3.74
CA GLN A 417 -20.34 22.90 -2.37
C GLN A 417 -19.03 23.53 -1.86
N GLU A 418 -18.13 23.88 -2.79
CA GLU A 418 -16.89 24.56 -2.48
C GLU A 418 -17.15 26.01 -2.07
N LYS A 419 -16.26 26.55 -1.23
CA LYS A 419 -16.33 27.96 -0.81
C LYS A 419 -15.69 28.91 -1.82
N GLY A 420 -14.74 28.42 -2.62
CA GLY A 420 -14.04 29.16 -3.66
C GLY A 420 -14.45 28.70 -5.06
N VAL A 421 -13.98 29.41 -6.08
CA VAL A 421 -14.19 29.03 -7.49
C VAL A 421 -13.38 27.77 -7.79
N ALA A 422 -14.05 26.71 -8.25
CA ALA A 422 -13.40 25.51 -8.74
C ALA A 422 -12.97 25.75 -10.19
N ARG A 423 -11.66 25.70 -10.44
CA ARG A 423 -11.07 25.97 -11.76
C ARG A 423 -10.71 24.69 -12.50
N ASP A 424 -10.64 24.78 -13.83
CA ASP A 424 -10.20 23.69 -14.71
C ASP A 424 -11.01 22.40 -14.46
N PHE A 425 -12.33 22.55 -14.43
CA PHE A 425 -13.25 21.45 -14.17
C PHE A 425 -13.28 20.53 -15.39
N LYS A 426 -12.92 19.26 -15.18
CA LYS A 426 -12.77 18.24 -16.21
C LYS A 426 -13.58 17.01 -15.88
N LEU A 427 -14.29 16.47 -16.86
CA LEU A 427 -15.03 15.21 -16.75
C LEU A 427 -14.39 14.15 -17.64
N THR A 428 -14.11 12.99 -17.07
CA THR A 428 -13.78 11.78 -17.81
C THR A 428 -14.97 10.84 -17.71
N ALA A 429 -15.60 10.50 -18.83
CA ALA A 429 -16.85 9.74 -18.86
C ALA A 429 -16.79 8.60 -19.89
N GLY A 430 -17.23 7.40 -19.48
CA GLY A 430 -17.35 6.23 -20.36
C GLY A 430 -17.09 4.90 -19.66
N LEU A 431 -16.74 3.87 -20.42
CA LEU A 431 -16.50 2.51 -19.92
C LEU A 431 -15.35 2.51 -18.90
N LYS A 432 -15.61 1.99 -17.70
CA LYS A 432 -14.61 1.90 -16.64
C LYS A 432 -13.41 1.04 -17.09
N PRO A 433 -12.17 1.53 -17.00
CA PRO A 433 -10.97 0.75 -17.32
C PRO A 433 -10.87 -0.51 -16.45
N GLY A 434 -10.30 -1.59 -17.02
CA GLY A 434 -10.08 -2.86 -16.32
C GLY A 434 -11.20 -3.90 -16.45
N GLN A 435 -12.23 -3.63 -17.26
CA GLN A 435 -13.22 -4.62 -17.69
C GLN A 435 -12.71 -5.45 -18.89
N ASP A 436 -13.51 -6.44 -19.32
CA ASP A 436 -13.18 -7.29 -20.48
C ASP A 436 -12.83 -6.48 -21.73
N ALA A 437 -11.71 -6.83 -22.39
CA ALA A 437 -11.18 -6.09 -23.54
C ALA A 437 -12.18 -5.95 -24.70
N ASN A 438 -13.03 -6.96 -24.91
CA ASN A 438 -14.05 -6.95 -25.95
C ASN A 438 -15.13 -5.88 -25.71
N LEU A 439 -15.36 -5.48 -24.45
CA LEU A 439 -16.34 -4.43 -24.14
C LEU A 439 -15.87 -3.07 -24.66
N SER A 440 -14.57 -2.81 -24.66
CA SER A 440 -14.01 -1.55 -25.17
C SER A 440 -14.22 -1.37 -26.69
N GLN A 441 -14.30 -2.46 -27.44
CA GLN A 441 -14.55 -2.44 -28.89
C GLN A 441 -16.04 -2.41 -29.24
N THR A 442 -16.92 -2.68 -28.27
CA THR A 442 -18.37 -2.80 -28.49
C THR A 442 -19.14 -1.70 -27.76
N THR A 443 -18.44 -0.72 -27.20
CA THR A 443 -18.99 0.39 -26.42
C THR A 443 -18.40 1.68 -26.93
N HIS A 444 -19.25 2.59 -27.35
CA HIS A 444 -18.87 3.87 -27.94
C HIS A 444 -19.54 5.00 -27.17
N VAL A 445 -18.79 6.06 -26.87
CA VAL A 445 -19.25 7.18 -26.07
C VAL A 445 -19.10 8.47 -26.86
N THR A 446 -20.09 9.36 -26.77
CA THR A 446 -20.08 10.68 -27.41
C THR A 446 -20.77 11.73 -26.53
N LEU A 447 -20.52 13.00 -26.83
CA LEU A 447 -21.21 14.15 -26.23
C LEU A 447 -22.32 14.69 -27.12
N ASP A 448 -22.36 14.28 -28.39
CA ASP A 448 -23.38 14.67 -29.35
C ASP A 448 -24.37 13.53 -29.55
N GLY A 449 -25.63 13.74 -29.14
CA GLY A 449 -26.70 12.75 -29.27
C GLY A 449 -27.44 12.81 -30.61
N SER A 450 -27.09 13.75 -31.51
CA SER A 450 -27.81 13.94 -32.78
C SER A 450 -27.48 12.91 -33.86
N THR A 451 -26.31 12.27 -33.76
CA THR A 451 -25.83 11.27 -34.72
C THR A 451 -25.43 9.98 -34.00
N ILE A 452 -25.62 8.84 -34.66
CA ILE A 452 -25.18 7.54 -34.13
C ILE A 452 -23.66 7.52 -34.12
N CYS A 453 -23.05 7.01 -33.05
CA CYS A 453 -21.59 6.92 -32.97
C CYS A 453 -21.01 5.96 -34.03
N ASP A 454 -20.06 6.44 -34.82
CA ASP A 454 -19.22 5.60 -35.68
C ASP A 454 -18.39 4.60 -34.85
N ASP A 455 -17.96 3.50 -35.45
CA ASP A 455 -17.12 2.47 -34.80
C ASP A 455 -15.72 2.98 -34.39
N THR A 456 -15.38 4.21 -34.79
CA THR A 456 -14.14 4.91 -34.39
C THR A 456 -14.27 5.65 -33.05
N ALA A 457 -15.49 5.81 -32.52
CA ALA A 457 -15.73 6.50 -31.27
C ALA A 457 -15.14 5.72 -30.08
N ALA A 458 -14.49 6.45 -29.18
CA ALA A 458 -13.82 5.87 -28.03
C ALA A 458 -14.81 5.30 -27.00
N SER A 459 -14.41 4.25 -26.28
CA SER A 459 -15.18 3.72 -25.16
C SER A 459 -15.11 4.59 -23.90
N LEU A 460 -14.15 5.52 -23.83
CA LEU A 460 -13.93 6.43 -22.71
C LEU A 460 -13.41 7.76 -23.25
N ILE A 461 -14.06 8.87 -22.89
CA ILE A 461 -13.62 10.22 -23.27
C ILE A 461 -12.94 10.86 -22.05
N PRO A 462 -11.61 11.06 -22.07
CA PRO A 462 -10.91 11.75 -21.00
C PRO A 462 -11.01 13.28 -21.10
N ASP A 463 -10.88 13.95 -19.96
CA ASP A 463 -10.60 15.39 -19.84
C ASP A 463 -11.57 16.33 -20.61
N ILE A 464 -12.86 16.02 -20.63
CA ILE A 464 -13.90 16.90 -21.20
C ILE A 464 -13.92 18.21 -20.42
N PRO A 465 -13.60 19.36 -21.05
CA PRO A 465 -13.55 20.63 -20.34
C PRO A 465 -14.97 21.12 -20.03
N LEU A 466 -15.22 21.41 -18.76
CA LEU A 466 -16.49 21.92 -18.24
C LEU A 466 -16.40 23.38 -17.78
N GLY A 467 -15.20 23.98 -17.83
CA GLY A 467 -14.96 25.38 -17.45
C GLY A 467 -14.69 25.57 -15.97
N ASP A 468 -15.00 26.75 -15.45
CA ASP A 468 -14.88 27.09 -14.03
C ASP A 468 -16.29 27.16 -13.41
N LEU A 469 -16.44 26.65 -12.19
CA LEU A 469 -17.72 26.65 -11.47
C LEU A 469 -17.64 27.50 -10.19
N ASN A 470 -18.61 28.39 -10.04
CA ASN A 470 -18.76 29.22 -8.85
C ASN A 470 -19.34 28.41 -7.67
N PRO A 471 -19.12 28.85 -6.42
CA PRO A 471 -19.74 28.22 -5.25
C PRO A 471 -21.25 28.00 -5.39
N ASN A 472 -21.74 26.79 -5.07
CA ASN A 472 -23.14 26.37 -5.18
C ASN A 472 -23.73 26.33 -6.60
N GLU A 473 -22.91 26.52 -7.64
CA GLU A 473 -23.34 26.35 -9.01
C GLU A 473 -23.62 24.88 -9.33
N LYS A 474 -24.57 24.67 -10.25
CA LYS A 474 -24.95 23.36 -10.76
C LYS A 474 -24.68 23.34 -12.27
N LEU A 475 -24.08 22.26 -12.73
CA LEU A 475 -23.81 21.99 -14.13
C LEU A 475 -24.46 20.67 -14.53
N ASP A 476 -25.17 20.67 -15.66
CA ASP A 476 -25.74 19.47 -16.26
C ASP A 476 -25.04 19.17 -17.58
N LYS A 477 -24.62 17.91 -17.76
CA LYS A 477 -23.97 17.44 -18.98
C LYS A 477 -24.54 16.08 -19.40
N SER A 478 -25.00 15.99 -20.65
CA SER A 478 -25.45 14.72 -21.23
C SER A 478 -24.29 14.00 -21.89
N VAL A 479 -24.20 12.70 -21.64
CA VAL A 479 -23.25 11.76 -22.26
C VAL A 479 -24.06 10.66 -22.91
N PHE A 480 -23.80 10.37 -24.17
CA PHE A 480 -24.50 9.33 -24.92
C PHE A 480 -23.60 8.13 -25.12
N VAL A 481 -24.19 6.94 -25.02
CA VAL A 481 -23.48 5.67 -25.10
C VAL A 481 -24.19 4.72 -26.04
N ARG A 482 -23.45 4.13 -26.97
CA ARG A 482 -23.90 3.05 -27.85
C ARG A 482 -23.21 1.74 -27.48
N CYS A 483 -23.98 0.69 -27.24
CA CYS A 483 -23.48 -0.65 -26.92
C CYS A 483 -23.91 -1.66 -27.98
N SER A 484 -22.96 -2.33 -28.64
CA SER A 484 -23.23 -3.29 -29.75
C SER A 484 -23.42 -4.74 -29.31
N THR A 485 -23.09 -5.07 -28.07
CA THR A 485 -23.30 -6.41 -27.50
C THR A 485 -24.10 -6.30 -26.22
N THR A 486 -24.83 -7.36 -25.88
CA THR A 486 -25.64 -7.42 -24.66
C THR A 486 -24.81 -7.69 -23.43
N GLY A 487 -25.38 -7.43 -22.26
CA GLY A 487 -24.77 -7.71 -20.96
C GLY A 487 -24.46 -6.46 -20.13
N PRO A 488 -24.00 -6.65 -18.88
CA PRO A 488 -23.72 -5.57 -17.95
C PRO A 488 -22.38 -4.88 -18.24
N ARG A 489 -22.37 -3.55 -18.14
CA ARG A 489 -21.17 -2.71 -18.28
C ARG A 489 -21.12 -1.69 -17.15
N VAL A 490 -19.92 -1.48 -16.59
CA VAL A 490 -19.69 -0.44 -15.60
C VAL A 490 -19.17 0.83 -16.30
N PHE A 491 -19.86 1.94 -16.13
CA PHE A 491 -19.46 3.26 -16.60
C PHE A 491 -18.87 4.07 -15.45
N LEU A 492 -17.80 4.81 -15.73
CA LEU A 492 -17.07 5.69 -14.82
C LEU A 492 -17.29 7.14 -15.24
N PHE A 493 -17.59 7.99 -14.26
CA PHE A 493 -17.67 9.43 -14.35
C PHE A 493 -16.70 10.02 -13.33
N HIS A 494 -15.49 10.34 -13.77
CA HIS A 494 -14.43 10.92 -12.96
C HIS A 494 -14.39 12.43 -13.18
N VAL A 495 -14.60 13.20 -12.12
CA VAL A 495 -14.61 14.66 -12.15
C VAL A 495 -13.36 15.17 -11.44
N ALA A 496 -12.49 15.87 -12.17
CA ALA A 496 -11.27 16.48 -11.64
C ALA A 496 -11.34 18.00 -11.69
N TYR A 497 -10.80 18.68 -10.67
CA TYR A 497 -10.76 20.14 -10.63
C TYR A 497 -9.62 20.66 -9.74
N CYS A 498 -9.29 21.94 -9.90
CA CYS A 498 -8.34 22.66 -9.06
C CYS A 498 -9.04 23.70 -8.19
N ILE A 499 -8.58 23.87 -6.95
CA ILE A 499 -9.11 24.91 -6.05
C ILE A 499 -7.99 25.58 -5.25
N ASP A 500 -8.01 26.90 -5.24
CA ASP A 500 -7.10 27.71 -4.43
C ASP A 500 -7.60 27.73 -2.98
N THR A 501 -6.75 27.34 -2.04
CA THR A 501 -7.04 27.37 -0.59
C THR A 501 -5.87 27.98 0.16
N THR A 502 -6.16 28.68 1.25
CA THR A 502 -5.14 29.27 2.12
C THR A 502 -5.09 28.51 3.43
N VAL A 503 -3.92 27.94 3.77
CA VAL A 503 -3.68 27.23 5.04
C VAL A 503 -2.54 27.94 5.76
N GLU A 504 -2.78 28.39 7.00
CA GLU A 504 -1.79 29.14 7.80
C GLU A 504 -1.10 30.29 7.04
N GLY A 505 -1.85 31.00 6.19
CA GLY A 505 -1.35 32.14 5.39
C GLY A 505 -0.59 31.78 4.11
N LYS A 506 -0.36 30.49 3.82
CA LYS A 506 0.20 30.01 2.55
C LYS A 506 -0.90 29.65 1.57
N GLN A 507 -0.84 30.18 0.35
CA GLN A 507 -1.72 29.75 -0.74
C GLN A 507 -1.25 28.43 -1.32
N ILE A 508 -2.17 27.49 -1.48
CA ILE A 508 -1.96 26.19 -2.09
C ILE A 508 -3.05 25.93 -3.14
N VAL A 509 -2.67 25.30 -4.25
CA VAL A 509 -3.60 24.91 -5.32
C VAL A 509 -3.87 23.42 -5.20
N CYS A 510 -5.00 23.06 -4.61
CA CYS A 510 -5.38 21.66 -4.39
C CYS A 510 -5.96 21.07 -5.68
N LYS A 511 -5.43 19.92 -6.10
CA LYS A 511 -6.05 19.08 -7.14
C LYS A 511 -6.98 18.08 -6.46
N CYS A 512 -8.27 18.19 -6.76
CA CYS A 512 -9.34 17.37 -6.20
C CYS A 512 -9.96 16.53 -7.31
N HIS A 513 -10.51 15.38 -6.95
CA HIS A 513 -11.32 14.58 -7.86
C HIS A 513 -12.40 13.83 -7.10
N GLU A 514 -13.50 13.51 -7.78
CA GLU A 514 -14.58 12.65 -7.29
C GLU A 514 -15.01 11.69 -8.41
N ASP A 515 -15.24 10.43 -8.05
CA ASP A 515 -15.58 9.36 -8.98
C ASP A 515 -17.00 8.86 -8.68
N GLU A 516 -17.83 8.78 -9.72
CA GLU A 516 -19.12 8.09 -9.66
C GLU A 516 -19.16 6.97 -10.70
N THR A 517 -19.68 5.80 -10.31
CA THR A 517 -19.79 4.66 -11.24
C THR A 517 -21.18 4.07 -11.25
N VAL A 518 -21.66 3.68 -12.43
CA VAL A 518 -22.97 3.05 -12.61
C VAL A 518 -22.85 1.79 -13.45
N THR A 519 -23.62 0.76 -13.11
CA THR A 519 -23.72 -0.46 -13.91
C THR A 519 -24.97 -0.41 -14.76
N ILE A 520 -24.82 -0.57 -16.08
CA ILE A 520 -25.93 -0.51 -17.05
C ILE A 520 -25.98 -1.85 -17.77
N GLU A 521 -27.16 -2.44 -17.81
CA GLU A 521 -27.43 -3.67 -18.55
C GLU A 521 -27.90 -3.34 -19.96
N THR A 522 -27.25 -3.92 -20.98
CA THR A 522 -27.67 -3.82 -22.38
C THR A 522 -28.47 -5.05 -22.79
N VAL A 523 -29.70 -4.85 -23.27
CA VAL A 523 -30.65 -5.91 -23.66
C VAL A 523 -31.02 -5.84 -25.14
N ILE A 524 -31.52 -6.93 -25.70
CA ILE A 524 -32.01 -6.97 -27.09
C ILE A 524 -33.39 -6.26 -27.13
N PRO A 525 -33.61 -5.30 -28.04
CA PRO A 525 -34.86 -4.55 -28.11
C PRO A 525 -36.08 -5.39 -28.54
N PHE A 526 -35.88 -6.28 -29.51
CA PHE A 526 -36.92 -7.15 -30.05
C PHE A 526 -36.30 -8.41 -30.68
N ASP A 527 -37.10 -9.46 -30.78
CA ASP A 527 -36.75 -10.69 -31.50
C ASP A 527 -37.48 -10.74 -32.85
N VAL A 528 -36.80 -11.19 -33.89
CA VAL A 528 -37.35 -11.26 -35.25
C VAL A 528 -37.39 -12.71 -35.69
N SER A 529 -38.59 -13.24 -35.85
CA SER A 529 -38.80 -14.60 -36.34
C SER A 529 -39.32 -14.58 -37.78
N VAL A 530 -38.83 -15.51 -38.59
CA VAL A 530 -39.09 -15.58 -40.02
C VAL A 530 -39.70 -16.93 -40.36
N LYS A 531 -40.77 -16.94 -41.15
CA LYS A 531 -41.46 -18.15 -41.61
C LYS A 531 -41.74 -18.08 -43.10
N PHE A 532 -41.52 -19.19 -43.79
CA PHE A 532 -41.99 -19.38 -45.17
C PHE A 532 -43.29 -20.14 -45.12
N VAL A 533 -44.31 -19.61 -45.78
CA VAL A 533 -45.63 -20.23 -45.85
C VAL A 533 -46.15 -20.22 -47.28
N SER A 534 -47.02 -21.16 -47.60
CA SER A 534 -47.71 -21.20 -48.88
C SER A 534 -48.68 -20.02 -48.98
N THR A 535 -49.24 -19.78 -50.18
CA THR A 535 -50.32 -18.81 -50.36
C THR A 535 -51.59 -19.16 -49.56
N LYS A 536 -51.66 -20.38 -48.99
CA LYS A 536 -52.71 -20.84 -48.06
C LYS A 536 -52.30 -20.73 -46.57
N LEU A 537 -51.16 -20.08 -46.27
CA LEU A 537 -50.60 -19.93 -44.92
C LEU A 537 -50.14 -21.25 -44.26
N GLU A 538 -49.87 -22.27 -45.05
CA GLU A 538 -49.31 -23.53 -44.56
C GLU A 538 -47.77 -23.45 -44.52
N PRO A 539 -47.09 -23.92 -43.47
CA PRO A 539 -45.64 -23.83 -43.36
C PRO A 539 -44.91 -24.59 -44.46
N LEU A 540 -43.87 -23.99 -45.03
CA LEU A 540 -43.04 -24.56 -46.09
C LEU A 540 -41.63 -24.85 -45.58
N GLU A 541 -41.20 -26.11 -45.68
CA GLU A 541 -39.79 -26.49 -45.49
C GLU A 541 -38.97 -26.35 -46.78
N ARG A 542 -39.66 -26.47 -47.93
CA ARG A 542 -39.10 -26.33 -49.27
C ARG A 542 -40.00 -25.43 -50.10
N VAL A 543 -39.39 -24.68 -50.99
CA VAL A 543 -40.08 -23.77 -51.89
C VAL A 543 -39.88 -24.23 -53.32
N SER A 544 -40.97 -24.27 -54.07
CA SER A 544 -40.94 -24.67 -55.46
C SER A 544 -40.55 -23.50 -56.38
N ILE A 545 -39.74 -23.80 -57.40
CA ILE A 545 -39.32 -22.82 -58.41
C ILE A 545 -40.56 -22.34 -59.20
N ASP A 546 -40.62 -21.04 -59.53
CA ASP A 546 -41.71 -20.40 -60.28
C ASP A 546 -43.11 -20.59 -59.65
N ILE A 547 -43.19 -20.75 -58.33
CA ILE A 547 -44.45 -20.78 -57.58
C ILE A 547 -44.38 -19.71 -56.49
N PRO A 548 -45.38 -18.82 -56.39
CA PRO A 548 -45.41 -17.79 -55.37
C PRO A 548 -45.60 -18.39 -53.97
N PHE A 549 -44.88 -17.85 -53.00
CA PHE A 549 -44.97 -18.18 -51.59
C PHE A 549 -44.87 -16.90 -50.75
N LEU A 550 -45.20 -17.00 -49.46
CA LEU A 550 -45.21 -15.87 -48.54
C LEU A 550 -44.04 -15.98 -47.56
N LEU A 551 -43.34 -14.86 -47.37
CA LEU A 551 -42.40 -14.63 -46.29
C LEU A 551 -43.10 -13.85 -45.20
N MET A 552 -43.28 -14.46 -44.03
CA MET A 552 -43.80 -13.78 -42.85
C MET A 552 -42.68 -13.44 -41.88
N THR A 553 -42.63 -12.18 -41.44
CA THR A 553 -41.68 -11.69 -40.44
C THR A 553 -42.45 -11.20 -39.22
N ASP A 554 -42.23 -11.83 -38.07
CA ASP A 554 -42.82 -11.45 -36.79
C ASP A 554 -41.76 -10.74 -35.94
N VAL A 555 -41.99 -9.47 -35.59
CA VAL A 555 -41.16 -8.67 -34.68
C VAL A 555 -41.82 -8.65 -33.31
N LEU A 556 -41.20 -9.29 -32.32
CA LEU A 556 -41.68 -9.38 -30.94
C LEU A 556 -40.89 -8.43 -30.03
N SER A 557 -41.54 -7.41 -29.47
CA SER A 557 -40.89 -6.46 -28.58
C SER A 557 -40.50 -7.12 -27.25
N SER A 558 -39.22 -7.07 -26.92
CA SER A 558 -38.65 -7.52 -25.64
C SER A 558 -38.21 -6.35 -24.76
N SER A 559 -38.32 -5.12 -25.27
CA SER A 559 -37.97 -3.90 -24.56
C SER A 559 -39.00 -3.59 -23.47
N PRO A 560 -38.55 -3.14 -22.29
CA PRO A 560 -39.42 -2.62 -21.23
C PRO A 560 -40.02 -1.24 -21.56
N TRP A 561 -39.52 -0.59 -22.63
CA TRP A 561 -39.97 0.72 -23.10
C TRP A 561 -40.65 0.58 -24.47
N PRO A 562 -41.64 1.45 -24.80
CA PRO A 562 -42.26 1.45 -26.11
C PRO A 562 -41.24 1.70 -27.22
N ILE A 563 -41.27 0.89 -28.27
CA ILE A 563 -40.41 1.05 -29.46
C ILE A 563 -41.25 1.52 -30.62
N MET A 564 -40.84 2.60 -31.29
CA MET A 564 -41.42 3.03 -32.55
C MET A 564 -40.63 2.42 -33.71
N LEU A 565 -41.32 1.63 -34.53
CA LEU A 565 -40.83 1.12 -35.81
C LEU A 565 -41.12 2.17 -36.88
N ALA A 566 -40.08 2.82 -37.38
CA ALA A 566 -40.22 3.89 -38.37
C ALA A 566 -40.51 3.30 -39.76
N SER A 567 -39.75 2.28 -40.15
CA SER A 567 -39.91 1.58 -41.42
C SER A 567 -39.22 0.22 -41.40
N SER A 568 -39.66 -0.68 -42.27
CA SER A 568 -39.00 -1.93 -42.61
C SER A 568 -38.66 -1.97 -44.11
N SER A 569 -37.63 -2.74 -44.46
CA SER A 569 -37.30 -3.06 -45.85
C SER A 569 -36.76 -4.48 -45.98
N LEU A 570 -36.97 -5.07 -47.16
CA LEU A 570 -36.50 -6.41 -47.49
C LEU A 570 -35.54 -6.34 -48.67
N GLU A 571 -34.30 -6.72 -48.44
CA GLU A 571 -33.24 -6.76 -49.45
C GLU A 571 -33.05 -8.19 -49.95
N LEU A 572 -33.60 -8.50 -51.13
CA LEU A 572 -33.56 -9.84 -51.71
C LEU A 572 -32.31 -10.05 -52.56
N ILE A 573 -31.72 -11.25 -52.51
CA ILE A 573 -30.53 -11.60 -53.31
C ILE A 573 -30.92 -12.39 -54.56
N SER A 574 -31.64 -13.50 -54.37
CA SER A 574 -31.96 -14.45 -55.45
C SER A 574 -33.45 -14.63 -55.72
N LEU A 575 -34.30 -14.07 -54.86
CA LEU A 575 -35.75 -14.13 -54.99
C LEU A 575 -36.26 -12.85 -55.63
N THR A 576 -37.37 -12.95 -56.34
CA THR A 576 -38.10 -11.81 -56.89
C THR A 576 -39.39 -11.60 -56.13
N SER A 577 -39.68 -10.35 -55.80
CA SER A 577 -41.00 -9.97 -55.30
C SER A 577 -42.02 -9.97 -56.43
N THR A 578 -43.19 -10.53 -56.16
CA THR A 578 -44.35 -10.44 -57.07
C THR A 578 -45.11 -9.12 -56.92
N THR A 579 -44.81 -8.34 -55.87
CA THR A 579 -45.37 -7.00 -55.64
C THR A 579 -44.35 -5.92 -56.07
N PRO A 580 -44.72 -4.99 -56.98
CA PRO A 580 -43.79 -4.03 -57.56
C PRO A 580 -43.26 -2.97 -56.58
N ASP A 581 -44.05 -2.59 -55.56
CA ASP A 581 -43.65 -1.66 -54.49
C ASP A 581 -43.76 -2.33 -53.12
N MET A 582 -42.66 -2.85 -52.59
CA MET A 582 -42.61 -3.41 -51.22
C MET A 582 -42.55 -2.27 -50.20
N LYS A 583 -43.72 -1.76 -49.83
CA LYS A 583 -43.85 -0.76 -48.75
C LYS A 583 -43.80 -1.44 -47.39
N SER A 584 -43.22 -0.74 -46.42
CA SER A 584 -43.23 -1.11 -45.00
C SER A 584 -44.67 -1.20 -44.51
N GLN A 585 -45.08 -2.36 -43.99
CA GLN A 585 -46.39 -2.56 -43.36
C GLN A 585 -46.35 -2.15 -41.86
N LEU A 586 -45.16 -2.10 -41.26
CA LEU A 586 -44.91 -1.64 -39.89
C LEU A 586 -44.58 -0.15 -39.78
N GLU A 587 -44.81 0.63 -40.83
CA GLU A 587 -44.47 2.05 -40.83
C GLU A 587 -45.19 2.79 -39.68
N GLN A 588 -44.41 3.53 -38.87
CA GLN A 588 -44.86 4.29 -37.71
C GLN A 588 -45.67 3.48 -36.67
N THR A 589 -45.35 2.18 -36.52
CA THR A 589 -46.00 1.31 -35.52
C THR A 589 -45.27 1.39 -34.20
N VAL A 590 -45.99 1.59 -33.09
CA VAL A 590 -45.42 1.54 -31.74
C VAL A 590 -45.71 0.17 -31.12
N LEU A 591 -44.69 -0.48 -30.59
CA LEU A 591 -44.81 -1.75 -29.89
C LEU A 591 -44.51 -1.59 -28.40
N GLU A 592 -45.48 -1.99 -27.58
CA GLU A 592 -45.31 -2.16 -26.14
C GLU A 592 -44.62 -3.51 -25.82
N THR A 593 -44.19 -3.68 -24.57
CA THR A 593 -43.51 -4.91 -24.14
C THR A 593 -44.39 -6.15 -24.38
N GLY A 594 -43.86 -7.13 -25.10
CA GLY A 594 -44.55 -8.38 -25.41
C GLY A 594 -45.53 -8.29 -26.59
N GLU A 595 -45.72 -7.13 -27.19
CA GLU A 595 -46.49 -6.99 -28.42
C GLU A 595 -45.72 -7.51 -29.63
N ARG A 596 -46.47 -7.93 -30.65
CA ARG A 596 -45.93 -8.50 -31.88
C ARG A 596 -46.50 -7.74 -33.07
N ALA A 597 -45.60 -7.34 -33.97
CA ALA A 597 -45.95 -6.83 -35.28
C ALA A 597 -45.54 -7.85 -36.35
N SER A 598 -46.41 -8.11 -37.32
CA SER A 598 -46.16 -9.09 -38.37
C SER A 598 -46.25 -8.43 -39.74
N GLU A 599 -45.30 -8.71 -40.62
CA GLU A 599 -45.37 -8.37 -42.04
C GLU A 599 -45.39 -9.62 -42.91
N CYS A 600 -45.92 -9.47 -44.12
CA CYS A 600 -46.01 -10.54 -45.10
C CYS A 600 -45.59 -10.06 -46.49
N PHE A 601 -44.63 -10.74 -47.12
CA PHE A 601 -44.15 -10.44 -48.47
C PHE A 601 -44.41 -11.62 -49.41
N CYS A 602 -44.95 -11.35 -50.61
CA CYS A 602 -45.21 -12.39 -51.62
C CYS A 602 -44.03 -12.53 -52.59
N LEU A 603 -43.28 -13.61 -52.45
CA LEU A 603 -42.02 -13.87 -53.15
C LEU A 603 -42.17 -15.01 -54.15
N CYS A 604 -41.29 -15.04 -55.14
CA CYS A 604 -41.14 -16.13 -56.10
C CYS A 604 -39.65 -16.40 -56.34
N CYS A 605 -39.29 -17.68 -56.49
CA CYS A 605 -37.94 -18.06 -56.88
C CYS A 605 -37.88 -18.24 -58.41
N PRO A 606 -37.10 -17.40 -59.13
CA PRO A 606 -36.96 -17.51 -60.58
C PRO A 606 -36.23 -18.81 -60.97
N PRO A 607 -36.31 -19.24 -62.24
CA PRO A 607 -35.63 -20.45 -62.70
C PRO A 607 -34.11 -20.25 -62.65
N LEU A 608 -33.44 -21.10 -61.85
CA LEU A 608 -31.99 -21.01 -61.64
C LEU A 608 -31.23 -21.85 -62.67
N THR A 609 -30.10 -21.32 -63.13
CA THR A 609 -29.19 -21.99 -64.09
C THR A 609 -28.26 -23.01 -63.43
N ASN A 610 -28.15 -23.00 -62.09
CA ASN A 610 -27.28 -23.86 -61.31
C ASN A 610 -28.08 -24.92 -60.54
N ASN A 611 -27.52 -26.14 -60.46
CA ASN A 611 -28.12 -27.32 -59.82
C ASN A 611 -28.06 -27.31 -58.27
N ASN A 612 -28.00 -26.12 -57.66
CA ASN A 612 -27.92 -26.00 -56.20
C ASN A 612 -29.32 -26.02 -55.59
N ASN A 613 -29.53 -26.92 -54.62
CA ASN A 613 -30.83 -27.11 -53.96
C ASN A 613 -31.12 -26.09 -52.84
N ALA A 614 -30.28 -25.07 -52.66
CA ALA A 614 -30.45 -24.07 -51.61
C ALA A 614 -30.08 -22.67 -52.11
N VAL A 615 -30.85 -21.66 -51.68
CA VAL A 615 -30.74 -20.27 -52.15
C VAL A 615 -30.69 -19.31 -50.96
N ALA A 616 -29.88 -18.26 -51.10
CA ALA A 616 -29.83 -17.15 -50.14
C ALA A 616 -31.04 -16.22 -50.35
N THR A 617 -31.82 -16.02 -49.29
CA THR A 617 -33.05 -15.20 -49.33
C THR A 617 -32.69 -13.71 -49.39
N GLY A 618 -31.84 -13.26 -48.45
CA GLY A 618 -31.45 -11.86 -48.33
C GLY A 618 -31.41 -11.36 -46.89
N GLN A 619 -31.76 -10.09 -46.69
CA GLN A 619 -31.76 -9.43 -45.39
C GLN A 619 -33.08 -8.68 -45.14
N TYR A 620 -33.49 -8.62 -43.88
CA TYR A 620 -34.62 -7.82 -43.42
C TYR A 620 -34.11 -6.72 -42.50
N CYS A 621 -34.36 -5.47 -42.89
CA CYS A 621 -33.87 -4.27 -42.23
C CYS A 621 -35.03 -3.56 -41.53
N ILE A 622 -34.86 -3.23 -40.26
CA ILE A 622 -35.86 -2.53 -39.45
C ILE A 622 -35.24 -1.25 -38.92
N SER A 623 -35.84 -0.11 -39.22
CA SER A 623 -35.48 1.19 -38.66
C SER A 623 -36.39 1.52 -37.49
N TRP A 624 -35.82 1.79 -36.32
CA TRP A 624 -36.58 1.96 -35.08
C TRP A 624 -35.92 2.97 -34.13
N GLN A 625 -36.68 3.44 -33.15
CA GLN A 625 -36.18 4.25 -32.03
C GLN A 625 -37.03 4.02 -30.79
N SER A 626 -36.48 4.31 -29.61
CA SER A 626 -37.27 4.34 -28.37
C SER A 626 -38.29 5.48 -28.40
N SER A 627 -39.45 5.29 -27.77
CA SER A 627 -40.48 6.30 -27.60
C SER A 627 -40.78 6.50 -26.11
N PRO A 628 -40.82 7.74 -25.58
CA PRO A 628 -40.70 9.02 -26.28
C PRO A 628 -39.25 9.56 -26.23
N SER A 629 -38.48 9.39 -27.31
CA SER A 629 -37.18 10.06 -27.44
C SER A 629 -36.95 10.63 -28.84
N ASP A 630 -36.34 11.81 -28.91
CA ASP A 630 -35.79 12.42 -30.14
C ASP A 630 -34.43 11.80 -30.52
N SER A 631 -34.20 10.54 -30.14
CA SER A 631 -32.98 9.80 -30.46
C SER A 631 -32.90 9.51 -31.96
N PRO A 632 -31.70 9.42 -32.54
CA PRO A 632 -31.55 9.06 -33.95
C PRO A 632 -32.14 7.67 -34.23
N LEU A 633 -32.66 7.48 -35.45
CA LEU A 633 -33.16 6.17 -35.89
C LEU A 633 -32.04 5.15 -35.97
N ILE A 634 -32.29 3.96 -35.42
CA ILE A 634 -31.38 2.83 -35.39
C ILE A 634 -31.84 1.81 -36.43
N GLN A 635 -30.92 1.32 -37.26
CA GLN A 635 -31.22 0.24 -38.20
C GLN A 635 -30.71 -1.09 -37.66
N THR A 636 -31.60 -2.07 -37.53
CA THR A 636 -31.27 -3.46 -37.19
C THR A 636 -31.48 -4.34 -38.40
N THR A 637 -30.45 -5.09 -38.78
CA THR A 637 -30.46 -5.95 -39.97
C THR A 637 -30.43 -7.41 -39.56
N VAL A 638 -31.41 -8.17 -40.02
CA VAL A 638 -31.57 -9.60 -39.73
C VAL A 638 -31.30 -10.38 -41.02
N THR A 639 -30.33 -11.30 -40.96
CA THR A 639 -30.05 -12.18 -42.10
C THR A 639 -31.14 -13.24 -42.22
N LEU A 640 -31.74 -13.35 -43.40
CA LEU A 640 -32.80 -14.32 -43.64
C LEU A 640 -32.23 -15.72 -43.87
N PRO A 641 -32.93 -16.78 -43.43
CA PRO A 641 -32.48 -18.15 -43.61
C PRO A 641 -32.42 -18.55 -45.09
N HIS A 642 -31.55 -19.52 -45.39
CA HIS A 642 -31.52 -20.15 -46.70
C HIS A 642 -32.76 -21.01 -46.92
N ILE A 643 -33.27 -20.98 -48.15
CA ILE A 643 -34.44 -21.76 -48.56
C ILE A 643 -33.97 -22.96 -49.37
N LEU A 644 -34.55 -24.12 -49.10
CA LEU A 644 -34.38 -25.32 -49.91
C LEU A 644 -35.35 -25.32 -51.09
N LEU A 645 -34.84 -25.63 -52.28
CA LEU A 645 -35.64 -25.64 -53.50
C LEU A 645 -36.17 -27.03 -53.82
N GLU A 646 -37.39 -27.04 -54.36
CA GLU A 646 -38.02 -28.22 -54.93
C GLU A 646 -38.36 -27.97 -56.40
N SER A 647 -37.93 -28.90 -57.26
CA SER A 647 -38.35 -28.90 -58.66
C SER A 647 -39.64 -29.69 -58.78
N VAL A 648 -40.71 -29.01 -59.18
CA VAL A 648 -42.03 -29.62 -59.39
C VAL A 648 -42.18 -29.93 -60.89
N PRO A 649 -42.14 -31.21 -61.31
CA PRO A 649 -42.19 -31.57 -62.73
C PRO A 649 -43.56 -31.32 -63.37
N LEU A 650 -44.64 -31.48 -62.60
CA LEU A 650 -46.02 -31.21 -63.01
C LEU A 650 -46.65 -30.28 -61.98
N TYR A 651 -46.96 -29.05 -62.38
CA TYR A 651 -47.59 -28.07 -61.50
C TYR A 651 -49.10 -28.05 -61.75
N ILE A 652 -49.89 -28.16 -60.68
CA ILE A 652 -51.34 -28.14 -60.75
C ILE A 652 -51.85 -27.02 -59.85
N HIS A 653 -52.64 -26.11 -60.40
CA HIS A 653 -53.33 -25.09 -59.60
C HIS A 653 -54.81 -25.01 -59.99
N ALA A 654 -55.64 -24.55 -59.06
CA ALA A 654 -57.07 -24.44 -59.25
C ALA A 654 -57.55 -23.00 -59.09
N ASP A 655 -58.26 -22.47 -60.09
CA ASP A 655 -59.04 -21.25 -59.93
C ASP A 655 -60.32 -21.61 -59.18
N LEU A 656 -60.39 -21.12 -57.94
CA LEU A 656 -61.53 -21.29 -57.03
C LEU A 656 -62.14 -19.92 -56.73
N PRO A 657 -63.47 -19.80 -56.68
CA PRO A 657 -64.13 -18.60 -56.17
C PRO A 657 -63.77 -18.35 -54.71
N SER A 658 -63.70 -17.06 -54.31
CA SER A 658 -63.32 -16.66 -52.94
C SER A 658 -64.30 -17.11 -51.85
N PHE A 659 -65.54 -17.45 -52.23
CA PHE A 659 -66.53 -18.06 -51.36
C PHE A 659 -67.48 -18.94 -52.19
N GLY A 660 -68.05 -19.95 -51.55
CA GLY A 660 -69.15 -20.75 -52.11
C GLY A 660 -70.49 -20.36 -51.47
N ARG A 661 -71.58 -20.53 -52.21
CA ARG A 661 -72.95 -20.39 -51.71
C ARG A 661 -73.67 -21.73 -51.79
N VAL A 662 -74.39 -22.08 -50.71
CA VAL A 662 -75.08 -23.38 -50.61
C VAL A 662 -76.16 -23.46 -51.69
N ARG A 663 -76.17 -24.56 -52.46
CA ARG A 663 -77.05 -24.81 -53.63
C ARG A 663 -76.77 -23.98 -54.89
N GLU A 664 -75.65 -23.29 -54.96
CA GLU A 664 -75.15 -22.68 -56.20
C GLU A 664 -73.98 -23.53 -56.76
N SER A 665 -73.81 -23.54 -58.09
CA SER A 665 -72.63 -24.17 -58.70
C SER A 665 -71.38 -23.39 -58.31
N LEU A 666 -70.34 -24.12 -57.90
CA LEU A 666 -69.03 -23.59 -57.57
C LEU A 666 -68.07 -24.03 -58.69
N PRO A 667 -67.87 -23.21 -59.73
CA PRO A 667 -67.00 -23.60 -60.83
C PRO A 667 -65.55 -23.68 -60.33
N VAL A 668 -64.90 -24.81 -60.59
CA VAL A 668 -63.48 -25.02 -60.28
C VAL A 668 -62.75 -25.32 -61.57
N ARG A 669 -61.77 -24.50 -61.92
CA ARG A 669 -60.91 -24.75 -63.09
C ARG A 669 -59.56 -25.21 -62.62
N TYR A 670 -59.15 -26.39 -63.05
CA TYR A 670 -57.79 -26.89 -62.81
C TYR A 670 -56.93 -26.58 -64.02
N HIS A 671 -55.74 -26.05 -63.76
CA HIS A 671 -54.68 -25.82 -64.74
C HIS A 671 -53.55 -26.78 -64.42
N ILE A 672 -53.12 -27.53 -65.42
CA ILE A 672 -52.04 -28.51 -65.30
C ILE A 672 -50.94 -28.05 -66.24
N GLU A 673 -49.76 -27.78 -65.68
CA GLU A 673 -48.59 -27.29 -66.40
C GLU A 673 -47.49 -28.36 -66.34
N ASN A 674 -47.05 -28.84 -67.51
CA ASN A 674 -45.88 -29.70 -67.61
C ASN A 674 -44.62 -28.83 -67.64
N ARG A 675 -43.81 -28.91 -66.58
CA ARG A 675 -42.57 -28.15 -66.44
C ARG A 675 -41.33 -28.96 -66.80
N THR A 676 -41.51 -30.13 -67.40
CA THR A 676 -40.40 -30.98 -67.88
C THR A 676 -40.24 -30.85 -69.39
N SER A 677 -39.04 -31.15 -69.90
CA SER A 677 -38.78 -31.24 -71.35
C SER A 677 -39.32 -32.53 -72.00
N LEU A 678 -40.02 -33.36 -71.23
CA LEU A 678 -40.55 -34.65 -71.65
C LEU A 678 -42.08 -34.60 -71.65
N VAL A 679 -42.70 -35.28 -72.60
CA VAL A 679 -44.16 -35.44 -72.61
C VAL A 679 -44.58 -36.28 -71.41
N GLN A 680 -45.48 -35.75 -70.59
CA GLN A 680 -46.04 -36.46 -69.45
C GLN A 680 -47.41 -37.04 -69.80
N GLU A 681 -47.66 -38.29 -69.43
CA GLU A 681 -49.00 -38.89 -69.44
C GLU A 681 -49.66 -38.62 -68.09
N VAL A 682 -50.80 -37.92 -68.10
CA VAL A 682 -51.53 -37.54 -66.89
C VAL A 682 -52.91 -38.18 -66.93
N GLU A 683 -53.23 -38.90 -65.85
CA GLU A 683 -54.56 -39.44 -65.60
C GLU A 683 -55.16 -38.71 -64.39
N MET A 684 -56.35 -38.13 -64.58
CA MET A 684 -57.06 -37.45 -63.50
C MET A 684 -58.30 -38.25 -63.14
N ALA A 685 -58.51 -38.49 -61.84
CA ALA A 685 -59.72 -39.11 -61.31
C ALA A 685 -60.32 -38.18 -60.25
N VAL A 686 -61.61 -37.87 -60.39
CA VAL A 686 -62.35 -37.10 -59.38
C VAL A 686 -63.17 -38.04 -58.52
N GLU A 687 -62.83 -38.11 -57.23
CA GLU A 687 -63.59 -38.90 -56.26
C GLU A 687 -64.82 -38.13 -55.76
N PRO A 688 -66.02 -38.74 -55.71
CA PRO A 688 -67.21 -38.09 -55.19
C PRO A 688 -67.08 -37.87 -53.67
N SER A 689 -67.47 -36.69 -53.20
CA SER A 689 -67.56 -36.37 -51.77
C SER A 689 -69.02 -36.13 -51.39
N ASP A 690 -69.46 -36.62 -50.24
CA ASP A 690 -70.82 -36.37 -49.72
C ASP A 690 -71.09 -34.86 -49.49
N ALA A 691 -70.03 -34.05 -49.40
CA ALA A 691 -70.12 -32.60 -49.22
C ALA A 691 -70.41 -31.82 -50.52
N PHE A 692 -70.14 -32.39 -51.70
CA PHE A 692 -70.27 -31.68 -52.98
C PHE A 692 -70.86 -32.57 -54.09
N MET A 693 -71.88 -32.07 -54.78
CA MET A 693 -72.38 -32.70 -56.00
C MET A 693 -71.52 -32.25 -57.20
N PHE A 694 -70.79 -33.19 -57.82
CA PHE A 694 -69.91 -32.91 -58.95
C PHE A 694 -70.63 -33.01 -60.31
N SER A 695 -70.42 -32.03 -61.20
CA SER A 695 -70.84 -32.10 -62.61
C SER A 695 -69.63 -31.93 -63.56
N GLY A 696 -69.35 -32.94 -64.39
CA GLY A 696 -68.18 -32.94 -65.28
C GLY A 696 -67.67 -34.32 -65.66
N LEU A 697 -66.56 -34.36 -66.40
CA LEU A 697 -65.86 -35.60 -66.75
C LEU A 697 -65.14 -36.16 -65.51
N LYS A 698 -65.48 -37.38 -65.10
CA LYS A 698 -64.92 -38.02 -63.89
C LYS A 698 -63.51 -38.58 -64.07
N GLN A 699 -63.15 -38.96 -65.31
CA GLN A 699 -61.86 -39.55 -65.67
C GLN A 699 -61.36 -39.04 -67.04
N PRO A 700 -60.90 -37.79 -67.16
CA PRO A 700 -60.22 -37.35 -68.37
C PRO A 700 -58.79 -37.93 -68.42
N GLN A 701 -58.40 -38.45 -69.60
CA GLN A 701 -57.05 -38.94 -69.91
C GLN A 701 -56.45 -38.12 -71.06
N GLY A 702 -55.16 -37.79 -70.98
CA GLY A 702 -54.47 -37.00 -72.01
C GLY A 702 -52.95 -37.13 -72.00
N ARG A 703 -52.33 -36.79 -73.15
CA ARG A 703 -50.87 -36.65 -73.31
C ARG A 703 -50.53 -35.17 -73.36
N GLN A 704 -49.58 -34.71 -72.53
CA GLN A 704 -49.35 -33.29 -72.36
C GLN A 704 -47.93 -32.85 -72.77
N LEU A 705 -47.88 -31.99 -73.80
CA LEU A 705 -46.66 -31.33 -74.27
C LEU A 705 -46.48 -29.95 -73.61
N ASP A 706 -47.54 -29.13 -73.48
CA ASP A 706 -47.58 -27.81 -72.82
C ASP A 706 -48.94 -27.55 -72.09
N ASP A 707 -49.13 -26.35 -71.53
CA ASP A 707 -50.22 -25.92 -70.63
C ASP A 707 -51.67 -26.22 -71.11
N ALA A 708 -52.53 -26.74 -70.23
CA ALA A 708 -53.92 -27.07 -70.53
C ALA A 708 -54.86 -26.74 -69.35
N SER A 709 -56.00 -26.13 -69.66
CA SER A 709 -57.05 -25.78 -68.68
C SER A 709 -58.26 -26.71 -68.79
N ILE A 710 -58.68 -27.28 -67.67
CA ILE A 710 -59.87 -28.13 -67.57
C ILE A 710 -60.86 -27.46 -66.62
N THR A 711 -62.02 -27.06 -67.15
CA THR A 711 -63.14 -26.52 -66.36
C THR A 711 -64.07 -27.63 -65.88
N ALA A 712 -64.28 -27.73 -64.57
CA ALA A 712 -65.35 -28.48 -63.94
C ALA A 712 -66.39 -27.51 -63.34
N ALA A 713 -67.68 -27.87 -63.39
CA ALA A 713 -68.79 -26.99 -62.99
C ALA A 713 -69.62 -27.56 -61.83
#